data_AF-A0A1Y1VI94-F1
#
_entry.id   AF-A0A1Y1VI94-F1
#
_cell.length_a   1.000
_cell.length_b   1.000
_cell.length_c   1.000
_cell.angle_alpha   90.00
_cell.angle_beta   90.00
_cell.angle_gamma   90.00
#
_symmetry.space_group_name_H-M   'P 1'
#
loop_
_entity.id
_entity.type
_entity.pdbx_description
1 polymer ?
#
loop_
_entity_poly.entity_id
_entity_poly.type
_entity_poly.pdbx_seq_one_letter_code
_entity_poly.pdbx_strand_id
1 'polypeptide(L)'
;MLKNKDGENNIIDVFSPTDEVISQYKPLPHEILDMNEADTACQYCGISYLILSKYSKMEHYLKQQEKELQNLKKYVVERDTIKKEMEKLRRERTEQENKINDLKKNLKDIKDDNIFIKNEKELLEKKLEIVINENNQYIKKEKMYEERSMNYYLSLEENKKKIEKENNEKIKYLNDKHNFRLKKLIEKITELKIIIDKQRKDFNTCEESLNYLKELNINSKKIITENITNFFSKIQEKYQKVESNNKVLNQNKINEKEREIQDLINENNSIKKINDELLNKIKDKENHITEKDYEYSELLKEIQKFKNNEKKYINKILQNKKSNSELKITLSDYSKRLETSDSTIQQLKNKIIEKDMANSDLISVKNKKINEQEALISKYNKIINDMEEERKNTIIAHQNRIKQLQEKYLSEKQELAENLKKENALLLIKNKELDNEIKNLNNEIKKLNDKYENEQKQNKNVIENLELQIKKIHKESNELLEKRLLENKGIYNKKINNLEKEKGMLKEKYMNSLKEKIDEIESLNIKQKDYEKKENTYNNEILELKETVKLECEERMSLLFTISEYKKEIEKLNNRSNGNILKSNKSDNLELNNKEALKLKSPQSKKTSSNSSLLKKTSSTNTLKSNKKIKNIKKRNWSIPSNGNEH
;
A
#
# COMPACT_ATOMS: atom_id res chain seq x y z
N MET A 1 -28.07 96.49 -4.49
CA MET A 1 -28.47 97.62 -3.60
C MET A 1 -27.22 98.23 -3.02
N LEU A 2 -27.27 99.53 -2.63
CA LEU A 2 -26.11 100.43 -2.48
C LEU A 2 -25.46 100.68 -3.87
N LYS A 3 -25.55 101.84 -4.54
CA LYS A 3 -25.40 103.29 -4.23
C LYS A 3 -23.93 103.77 -4.23
N ASN A 4 -23.79 105.05 -4.59
CA ASN A 4 -22.58 105.81 -4.93
C ASN A 4 -22.05 105.45 -6.34
N LYS A 5 -22.21 106.27 -7.38
CA LYS A 5 -22.87 107.59 -7.52
C LYS A 5 -22.24 108.81 -6.83
N ASP A 6 -20.94 108.95 -7.01
CA ASP A 6 -20.20 110.20 -7.07
C ASP A 6 -19.44 110.19 -8.42
N GLY A 7 -19.13 111.27 -9.13
CA GLY A 7 -19.33 112.69 -8.82
C GLY A 7 -18.34 113.55 -9.62
N GLU A 8 -18.44 113.54 -10.96
CA GLU A 8 -17.44 114.14 -11.88
C GLU A 8 -17.42 115.68 -11.83
N ASN A 9 -16.80 116.24 -10.79
CA ASN A 9 -16.41 117.64 -10.75
C ASN A 9 -15.16 117.86 -11.59
N ASN A 10 -15.36 118.18 -12.87
CA ASN A 10 -14.33 118.77 -13.73
C ASN A 10 -13.97 120.19 -13.22
N ILE A 11 -13.14 120.25 -12.19
CA ILE A 11 -12.41 121.48 -11.84
C ILE A 11 -11.29 121.59 -12.86
N ILE A 12 -11.42 122.54 -13.78
CA ILE A 12 -10.36 122.90 -14.72
C ILE A 12 -9.24 123.56 -13.89
N ASP A 13 -8.13 122.86 -13.69
CA ASP A 13 -6.95 123.44 -13.07
C ASP A 13 -6.21 124.34 -14.06
N VAL A 14 -6.55 125.63 -14.02
CA VAL A 14 -5.99 126.67 -14.90
C VAL A 14 -4.57 127.10 -14.46
N PHE A 15 -4.05 126.60 -13.33
CA PHE A 15 -2.83 127.14 -12.71
C PHE A 15 -1.75 126.12 -12.33
N SER A 16 -1.77 124.89 -12.86
CA SER A 16 -0.57 124.04 -12.90
C SER A 16 0.45 124.56 -13.92
N PRO A 17 1.67 125.01 -13.51
CA PRO A 17 2.73 125.37 -14.44
C PRO A 17 3.26 124.12 -15.15
N THR A 18 3.56 124.20 -16.44
CA THR A 18 4.21 123.08 -17.15
C THR A 18 5.64 122.87 -16.65
N ASP A 19 6.04 121.60 -16.45
CA ASP A 19 7.34 121.21 -15.87
C ASP A 19 8.56 121.84 -16.58
N GLU A 20 8.42 122.16 -17.87
CA GLU A 20 9.45 122.84 -18.67
C GLU A 20 9.88 124.19 -18.06
N VAL A 21 8.97 124.90 -17.39
CA VAL A 21 9.25 126.18 -16.69
C VAL A 21 10.00 125.97 -15.37
N ILE A 22 9.79 124.82 -14.72
CA ILE A 22 10.38 124.52 -13.39
C ILE A 22 11.86 124.12 -13.52
N SER A 23 12.25 123.52 -14.65
CA SER A 23 13.61 123.00 -14.87
C SER A 23 14.76 124.04 -14.87
N GLN A 24 14.45 125.34 -14.96
CA GLN A 24 15.45 126.42 -14.92
C GLN A 24 15.77 126.93 -13.50
N TYR A 25 15.01 126.52 -12.49
CA TYR A 25 15.28 126.92 -11.11
C TYR A 25 16.43 126.10 -10.51
N LYS A 26 17.54 126.77 -10.19
CA LYS A 26 18.58 126.20 -9.32
C LYS A 26 17.95 125.81 -7.97
N PRO A 27 18.37 124.68 -7.36
CA PRO A 27 17.89 124.31 -6.03
C PRO A 27 18.18 125.43 -5.03
N LEU A 28 17.22 125.68 -4.13
CA LEU A 28 17.40 126.62 -3.02
C LEU A 28 18.60 126.19 -2.15
N PRO A 29 19.46 127.13 -1.70
CA PRO A 29 20.54 126.83 -0.77
C PRO A 29 20.03 126.13 0.49
N HIS A 30 20.85 125.23 1.06
CA HIS A 30 20.48 124.45 2.24
C HIS A 30 20.15 125.35 3.44
N GLU A 31 20.85 126.47 3.56
CA GLU A 31 20.61 127.50 4.57
C GLU A 31 19.16 128.00 4.57
N ILE A 32 18.51 128.10 3.40
CA ILE A 32 17.11 128.54 3.28
C ILE A 32 16.15 127.38 3.54
N LEU A 33 16.50 126.15 3.16
CA LEU A 33 15.66 124.96 3.36
C LEU A 33 15.49 124.59 4.84
N ASP A 34 16.46 124.97 5.68
CA ASP A 34 16.49 124.68 7.13
C ASP A 34 16.06 125.88 7.99
N MET A 35 15.64 127.00 7.38
CA MET A 35 15.06 128.15 8.10
C MET A 35 13.71 127.82 8.76
N ASN A 36 13.41 128.53 9.85
CA ASN A 36 12.16 128.34 10.59
C ASN A 36 10.93 128.85 9.80
N GLU A 37 9.74 128.37 10.14
CA GLU A 37 8.53 128.69 9.36
C GLU A 37 8.14 130.16 9.45
N ALA A 38 8.39 130.81 10.60
CA ALA A 38 8.18 132.24 10.80
C ALA A 38 9.10 133.11 9.93
N ASP A 39 10.35 132.67 9.69
CA ASP A 39 11.36 133.44 8.97
C ASP A 39 11.25 133.30 7.43
N THR A 40 10.51 132.29 6.97
CA THR A 40 10.28 132.01 5.54
C THR A 40 8.88 132.40 5.06
N ALA A 41 8.00 132.84 5.98
CA ALA A 41 6.68 133.37 5.69
C ALA A 41 6.75 134.77 5.04
N CYS A 42 6.01 134.98 3.96
CA CYS A 42 5.84 136.32 3.39
C CYS A 42 5.08 137.23 4.38
N GLN A 43 5.69 138.33 4.81
CA GLN A 43 5.13 139.26 5.79
C GLN A 43 3.74 139.83 5.43
N TYR A 44 3.35 139.81 4.15
CA TYR A 44 2.08 140.35 3.66
C TYR A 44 0.95 139.32 3.53
N CYS A 45 1.26 138.01 3.50
CA CYS A 45 0.23 136.97 3.31
C CYS A 45 0.40 135.70 4.16
N GLY A 46 1.47 135.59 4.96
CA GLY A 46 1.73 134.46 5.85
C GLY A 46 2.16 133.16 5.16
N ILE A 47 2.09 133.09 3.83
CA ILE A 47 2.49 131.92 3.04
C ILE A 47 4.02 131.82 3.06
N SER A 48 4.57 130.69 3.54
CA SER A 48 6.00 130.41 3.44
C SER A 48 6.40 129.95 2.05
N TYR A 49 7.48 130.53 1.51
CA TYR A 49 8.03 130.16 0.20
C TYR A 49 8.51 128.70 0.15
N LEU A 50 8.73 128.05 1.32
CA LEU A 50 9.07 126.63 1.41
C LEU A 50 7.86 125.69 1.27
N ILE A 51 6.62 126.18 1.27
CA ILE A 51 5.41 125.34 1.28
C ILE A 51 5.38 124.39 0.06
N LEU A 52 5.75 124.85 -1.14
CA LEU A 52 5.85 124.01 -2.33
C LEU A 52 6.90 122.90 -2.19
N SER A 53 8.06 123.20 -1.58
CA SER A 53 9.09 122.19 -1.29
C SER A 53 8.63 121.18 -0.25
N LYS A 54 7.90 121.62 0.78
CA LYS A 54 7.31 120.74 1.80
C LYS A 54 6.21 119.84 1.22
N TYR A 55 5.33 120.37 0.37
CA TYR A 55 4.35 119.55 -0.36
C TYR A 55 5.03 118.52 -1.26
N SER A 56 6.02 118.90 -2.07
CA SER A 56 6.76 117.96 -2.93
C SER A 56 7.46 116.86 -2.13
N LYS A 57 8.14 117.21 -1.02
CA LYS A 57 8.73 116.22 -0.09
C LYS A 57 7.67 115.28 0.49
N MET A 58 6.51 115.80 0.90
CA MET A 58 5.42 114.99 1.45
C MET A 58 4.75 114.11 0.40
N GLU A 59 4.60 114.58 -0.84
CA GLU A 59 4.08 113.81 -1.96
C GLU A 59 5.02 112.66 -2.35
N HIS A 60 6.34 112.90 -2.39
CA HIS A 60 7.34 111.86 -2.57
C HIS A 60 7.29 110.81 -1.44
N TYR A 61 7.14 111.24 -0.19
CA TYR A 61 6.98 110.34 0.96
C TYR A 61 5.69 109.51 0.87
N LEU A 62 4.56 110.12 0.49
CA LEU A 62 3.29 109.43 0.25
C LEU A 62 3.42 108.40 -0.89
N LYS A 63 3.98 108.78 -2.04
CA LYS A 63 4.26 107.87 -3.17
C LYS A 63 5.21 106.72 -2.79
N GLN A 64 6.09 106.90 -1.81
CA GLN A 64 6.90 105.82 -1.24
C GLN A 64 6.05 104.91 -0.31
N GLN A 65 5.32 105.49 0.64
CA GLN A 65 4.43 104.74 1.53
C GLN A 65 3.35 103.94 0.78
N GLU A 66 2.83 104.46 -0.33
CA GLU A 66 1.91 103.73 -1.21
C GLU A 66 2.56 102.51 -1.88
N LYS A 67 3.83 102.62 -2.33
CA LYS A 67 4.58 101.48 -2.88
C LYS A 67 4.87 100.43 -1.81
N GLU A 68 5.23 100.86 -0.60
CA GLU A 68 5.44 99.97 0.55
C GLU A 68 4.13 99.26 0.93
N LEU A 69 3.00 99.98 1.01
CA LEU A 69 1.67 99.41 1.24
C LEU A 69 1.21 98.46 0.12
N GLN A 70 1.50 98.76 -1.15
CA GLN A 70 1.19 97.85 -2.27
C GLN A 70 2.00 96.56 -2.19
N ASN A 71 3.28 96.62 -1.78
CA ASN A 71 4.10 95.43 -1.58
C ASN A 71 3.65 94.62 -0.35
N LEU A 72 3.31 95.28 0.77
CA LEU A 72 2.72 94.62 1.94
C LEU A 72 1.39 93.90 1.59
N LYS A 73 0.56 94.48 0.73
CA LYS A 73 -0.68 93.84 0.24
C LYS A 73 -0.43 92.56 -0.57
N LYS A 74 0.68 92.45 -1.31
CA LYS A 74 1.07 91.21 -2.02
C LYS A 74 1.40 90.09 -1.02
N TYR A 75 2.25 90.38 -0.02
CA TYR A 75 2.63 89.42 1.01
C TYR A 75 1.43 88.86 1.80
N VAL A 76 0.35 89.62 1.99
CA VAL A 76 -0.89 89.12 2.62
C VAL A 76 -1.55 88.02 1.78
N VAL A 77 -1.60 88.19 0.45
CA VAL A 77 -2.17 87.19 -0.47
C VAL A 77 -1.28 85.95 -0.57
N GLU A 78 0.03 86.14 -0.69
CA GLU A 78 1.02 85.06 -0.73
C GLU A 78 1.06 84.23 0.56
N ARG A 79 0.91 84.88 1.72
CA ARG A 79 0.80 84.19 3.02
C ARG A 79 -0.39 83.24 3.06
N ASP A 80 -1.51 83.62 2.46
CA ASP A 80 -2.74 82.83 2.44
C ASP A 80 -2.70 81.67 1.43
N THR A 81 -1.96 81.78 0.33
CA THR A 81 -1.70 80.64 -0.57
C THR A 81 -0.71 79.65 0.08
N ILE A 82 0.41 80.14 0.61
CA ILE A 82 1.41 79.32 1.31
C ILE A 82 0.77 78.59 2.51
N LYS A 83 -0.12 79.24 3.27
CA LYS A 83 -0.84 78.60 4.37
C LYS A 83 -1.72 77.43 3.89
N LYS A 84 -2.46 77.59 2.78
CA LYS A 84 -3.30 76.53 2.19
C LYS A 84 -2.46 75.36 1.67
N GLU A 85 -1.30 75.62 1.09
CA GLU A 85 -0.36 74.57 0.68
C GLU A 85 0.24 73.83 1.88
N MET A 86 0.64 74.54 2.93
CA MET A 86 1.10 73.92 4.19
C MET A 86 0.02 73.07 4.87
N GLU A 87 -1.25 73.48 4.82
CA GLU A 87 -2.39 72.69 5.30
C GLU A 87 -2.74 71.50 4.39
N LYS A 88 -2.40 71.56 3.09
CA LYS A 88 -2.50 70.42 2.16
C LYS A 88 -1.39 69.40 2.45
N LEU A 89 -0.13 69.85 2.49
CA LEU A 89 1.05 69.02 2.77
C LEU A 89 0.99 68.35 4.16
N ARG A 90 0.44 69.04 5.17
CA ARG A 90 0.18 68.44 6.49
C ARG A 90 -0.81 67.28 6.42
N ARG A 91 -1.92 67.43 5.69
CA ARG A 91 -2.90 66.35 5.50
C ARG A 91 -2.32 65.17 4.74
N GLU A 92 -1.61 65.44 3.64
CA GLU A 92 -0.91 64.42 2.85
C GLU A 92 0.13 63.65 3.69
N ARG A 93 0.88 64.34 4.56
CA ARG A 93 1.78 63.70 5.53
C ARG A 93 1.01 62.79 6.49
N THR A 94 -0.04 63.28 7.14
CA THR A 94 -0.80 62.46 8.12
C THR A 94 -1.45 61.24 7.47
N GLU A 95 -1.87 61.34 6.20
CA GLU A 95 -2.41 60.20 5.45
C GLU A 95 -1.33 59.17 5.11
N GLN A 96 -0.10 59.62 4.79
CA GLN A 96 1.05 58.74 4.60
C GLN A 96 1.51 58.08 5.92
N GLU A 97 1.54 58.82 7.02
CA GLU A 97 1.90 58.31 8.35
C GLU A 97 0.90 57.23 8.82
N ASN A 98 -0.41 57.43 8.61
CA ASN A 98 -1.43 56.43 8.88
C ASN A 98 -1.21 55.17 8.03
N LYS A 99 -1.04 55.30 6.70
CA LYS A 99 -0.74 54.15 5.81
C LYS A 99 0.54 53.41 6.20
N ILE A 100 1.57 54.11 6.66
CA ILE A 100 2.80 53.51 7.18
C ILE A 100 2.54 52.72 8.46
N ASN A 101 1.65 53.20 9.34
CA ASN A 101 1.30 52.51 10.58
C ASN A 101 0.41 51.28 10.32
N ASP A 102 -0.54 51.36 9.39
CA ASP A 102 -1.33 50.20 8.93
C ASP A 102 -0.43 49.12 8.30
N LEU A 103 0.50 49.52 7.42
CA LEU A 103 1.49 48.61 6.83
C LEU A 103 2.43 47.99 7.88
N LYS A 104 2.84 48.75 8.92
CA LYS A 104 3.61 48.20 10.05
C LYS A 104 2.81 47.18 10.86
N LYS A 105 1.50 47.42 11.06
CA LYS A 105 0.61 46.48 11.74
C LYS A 105 0.50 45.18 10.93
N ASN A 106 0.15 45.28 9.66
CA ASN A 106 0.05 44.13 8.76
C ASN A 106 1.38 43.35 8.68
N LEU A 107 2.53 44.04 8.67
CA LEU A 107 3.86 43.41 8.74
C LEU A 107 4.21 42.78 10.10
N LYS A 108 3.52 43.13 11.19
CA LYS A 108 3.61 42.41 12.47
C LYS A 108 2.71 41.18 12.45
N ASP A 109 1.45 41.35 12.05
CA ASP A 109 0.46 40.27 12.01
C ASP A 109 0.98 39.12 11.11
N ILE A 110 1.51 39.44 9.92
CA ILE A 110 2.17 38.48 9.01
C ILE A 110 3.41 37.80 9.65
N LYS A 111 4.16 38.46 10.54
CA LYS A 111 5.30 37.84 11.23
C LYS A 111 4.85 36.87 12.30
N ASP A 112 3.80 37.22 13.05
CA ASP A 112 3.23 36.38 14.09
C ASP A 112 2.60 35.12 13.45
N ASP A 113 1.91 35.26 12.30
CA ASP A 113 1.44 34.14 11.45
C ASP A 113 2.60 33.25 10.96
N ASN A 114 3.69 33.84 10.47
CA ASN A 114 4.87 33.07 10.03
C ASN A 114 5.54 32.30 11.19
N ILE A 115 5.51 32.83 12.41
CA ILE A 115 5.97 32.12 13.61
C ILE A 115 5.03 30.96 13.94
N PHE A 116 3.70 31.16 13.86
CA PHE A 116 2.72 30.10 14.05
C PHE A 116 2.91 28.96 13.04
N ILE A 117 2.95 29.27 11.74
CA ILE A 117 3.14 28.29 10.64
C ILE A 117 4.47 27.54 10.80
N LYS A 118 5.54 28.21 11.23
CA LYS A 118 6.83 27.56 11.50
C LYS A 118 6.72 26.54 12.64
N ASN A 119 6.05 26.89 13.74
CA ASN A 119 5.86 26.01 14.88
C ASN A 119 4.95 24.81 14.55
N GLU A 120 3.89 25.04 13.76
CA GLU A 120 3.01 23.98 13.26
C GLU A 120 3.77 23.02 12.33
N LYS A 121 4.60 23.55 11.42
CA LYS A 121 5.48 22.75 10.57
C LYS A 121 6.42 21.86 11.41
N GLU A 122 7.10 22.43 12.41
CA GLU A 122 8.01 21.67 13.27
C GLU A 122 7.28 20.55 14.06
N LEU A 123 6.03 20.80 14.47
CA LEU A 123 5.16 19.80 15.10
C LEU A 123 4.75 18.69 14.12
N LEU A 124 4.47 19.02 12.85
CA LEU A 124 4.15 18.05 11.80
C LEU A 124 5.36 17.20 11.40
N GLU A 125 6.56 17.80 11.30
CA GLU A 125 7.81 17.08 11.04
C GLU A 125 8.11 16.06 12.15
N LYS A 126 7.94 16.43 13.43
CA LYS A 126 8.08 15.49 14.57
C LYS A 126 7.03 14.37 14.56
N LYS A 127 5.78 14.65 14.19
CA LYS A 127 4.74 13.62 14.01
C LYS A 127 5.09 12.64 12.89
N LEU A 128 5.60 13.15 11.77
CA LEU A 128 6.04 12.33 10.63
C LEU A 128 7.22 11.41 11.01
N GLU A 129 8.20 11.93 11.76
CA GLU A 129 9.34 11.14 12.24
C GLU A 129 8.91 10.00 13.19
N ILE A 130 7.95 10.24 14.08
CA ILE A 130 7.34 9.20 14.93
C ILE A 130 6.70 8.11 14.08
N VAL A 131 5.84 8.47 13.11
CA VAL A 131 5.16 7.51 12.23
C VAL A 131 6.15 6.71 11.37
N ILE A 132 7.23 7.34 10.89
CA ILE A 132 8.32 6.65 10.17
C ILE A 132 9.02 5.64 11.09
N ASN A 133 9.30 6.00 12.34
CA ASN A 133 9.93 5.09 13.31
C ASN A 133 9.02 3.91 13.67
N GLU A 134 7.73 4.15 13.90
CA GLU A 134 6.72 3.11 14.13
C GLU A 134 6.61 2.15 12.94
N ASN A 135 6.49 2.68 11.72
CA ASN A 135 6.45 1.86 10.50
C ASN A 135 7.73 1.00 10.35
N ASN A 136 8.90 1.57 10.62
CA ASN A 136 10.17 0.83 10.65
C ASN A 136 10.21 -0.27 11.73
N GLN A 137 9.46 -0.14 12.84
CA GLN A 137 9.29 -1.22 13.80
C GLN A 137 8.31 -2.30 13.32
N TYR A 138 7.23 -1.92 12.61
CA TYR A 138 6.32 -2.89 12.00
C TYR A 138 7.03 -3.74 10.95
N ILE A 139 7.77 -3.13 10.02
CA ILE A 139 8.57 -3.84 9.00
C ILE A 139 9.60 -4.80 9.64
N LYS A 140 10.20 -4.42 10.78
CA LYS A 140 11.11 -5.32 11.53
C LYS A 140 10.38 -6.51 12.18
N LYS A 141 9.16 -6.30 12.69
CA LYS A 141 8.32 -7.37 13.25
C LYS A 141 7.85 -8.33 12.15
N GLU A 142 7.40 -7.78 11.02
CA GLU A 142 6.96 -8.52 9.83
C GLU A 142 8.04 -9.47 9.32
N LYS A 143 9.27 -8.97 9.11
CA LYS A 143 10.42 -9.82 8.72
C LYS A 143 10.72 -10.95 9.72
N MET A 144 10.60 -10.70 11.03
CA MET A 144 10.73 -11.78 12.02
C MET A 144 9.59 -12.82 11.93
N TYR A 145 8.39 -12.44 11.51
CA TYR A 145 7.31 -13.41 11.24
C TYR A 145 7.53 -14.18 9.94
N GLU A 146 8.01 -13.52 8.88
CA GLU A 146 8.41 -14.17 7.63
C GLU A 146 9.54 -15.18 7.86
N GLU A 147 10.60 -14.80 8.56
CA GLU A 147 11.72 -15.70 8.92
C GLU A 147 11.24 -16.89 9.75
N ARG A 148 10.37 -16.68 10.75
CA ARG A 148 9.79 -17.78 11.55
C ARG A 148 8.91 -18.71 10.72
N SER A 149 8.10 -18.15 9.82
CA SER A 149 7.27 -18.90 8.88
C SER A 149 8.12 -19.76 7.94
N MET A 150 9.15 -19.16 7.34
CA MET A 150 10.08 -19.85 6.44
C MET A 150 10.84 -20.98 7.15
N ASN A 151 11.34 -20.73 8.36
CA ASN A 151 12.00 -21.77 9.17
C ASN A 151 11.03 -22.91 9.56
N TYR A 152 9.76 -22.60 9.81
CA TYR A 152 8.72 -23.63 10.05
C TYR A 152 8.44 -24.47 8.80
N TYR A 153 8.31 -23.84 7.62
CA TYR A 153 8.18 -24.55 6.34
C TYR A 153 9.39 -25.45 6.04
N LEU A 154 10.61 -24.97 6.26
CA LEU A 154 11.83 -25.78 6.10
C LEU A 154 11.84 -27.00 7.05
N SER A 155 11.39 -26.83 8.31
CA SER A 155 11.24 -27.95 9.25
C SER A 155 10.18 -28.96 8.80
N LEU A 156 9.05 -28.51 8.24
CA LEU A 156 8.05 -29.40 7.64
C LEU A 156 8.60 -30.16 6.43
N GLU A 157 9.37 -29.51 5.55
CA GLU A 157 9.98 -30.13 4.38
C GLU A 157 11.04 -31.18 4.78
N GLU A 158 11.83 -30.94 5.84
CA GLU A 158 12.70 -31.98 6.42
C GLU A 158 11.91 -33.16 6.99
N ASN A 159 10.85 -32.90 7.74
CA ASN A 159 10.08 -33.95 8.40
C ASN A 159 9.32 -34.82 7.36
N LYS A 160 8.82 -34.20 6.29
CA LYS A 160 8.33 -34.89 5.09
C LYS A 160 9.41 -35.80 4.49
N LYS A 161 10.63 -35.30 4.27
CA LYS A 161 11.76 -36.11 3.75
C LYS A 161 12.18 -37.26 4.68
N LYS A 162 12.03 -37.10 6.01
CA LYS A 162 12.22 -38.19 6.99
C LYS A 162 11.12 -39.26 6.84
N ILE A 163 9.86 -38.85 6.80
CA ILE A 163 8.69 -39.74 6.61
C ILE A 163 8.75 -40.48 5.26
N GLU A 164 9.21 -39.83 4.19
CA GLU A 164 9.42 -40.46 2.88
C GLU A 164 10.52 -41.54 2.93
N LYS A 165 11.64 -41.29 3.62
CA LYS A 165 12.69 -42.30 3.84
C LYS A 165 12.17 -43.49 4.64
N GLU A 166 11.54 -43.26 5.79
CA GLU A 166 10.96 -44.31 6.63
C GLU A 166 9.93 -45.17 5.88
N ASN A 167 9.07 -44.54 5.06
CA ASN A 167 8.12 -45.27 4.24
C ASN A 167 8.81 -46.08 3.13
N ASN A 168 9.84 -45.54 2.48
CA ASN A 168 10.60 -46.27 1.45
C ASN A 168 11.35 -47.49 2.04
N GLU A 169 11.96 -47.35 3.22
CA GLU A 169 12.59 -48.47 3.94
C GLU A 169 11.56 -49.52 4.37
N LYS A 170 10.38 -49.09 4.82
CA LYS A 170 9.27 -49.97 5.19
C LYS A 170 8.66 -50.70 3.99
N ILE A 171 8.54 -50.04 2.84
CA ILE A 171 8.14 -50.65 1.56
C ILE A 171 9.19 -51.67 1.11
N LYS A 172 10.48 -51.34 1.18
CA LYS A 172 11.58 -52.26 0.87
C LYS A 172 11.53 -53.51 1.76
N TYR A 173 11.41 -53.35 3.08
CA TYR A 173 11.25 -54.47 4.02
C TYR A 173 10.03 -55.33 3.72
N LEU A 174 8.89 -54.73 3.36
CA LEU A 174 7.68 -55.47 2.97
C LEU A 174 7.87 -56.25 1.67
N ASN A 175 8.55 -55.66 0.68
CA ASN A 175 8.89 -56.32 -0.59
C ASN A 175 9.88 -57.47 -0.37
N ASP A 176 10.94 -57.29 0.41
CA ASP A 176 11.90 -58.35 0.75
C ASP A 176 11.21 -59.52 1.49
N LYS A 177 10.30 -59.20 2.42
CA LYS A 177 9.47 -60.17 3.14
C LYS A 177 8.45 -60.88 2.25
N HIS A 178 7.92 -60.20 1.24
CA HIS A 178 7.08 -60.79 0.21
C HIS A 178 7.88 -61.72 -0.70
N ASN A 179 9.04 -61.28 -1.19
CA ASN A 179 9.92 -62.05 -2.07
C ASN A 179 10.47 -63.30 -1.37
N PHE A 180 10.81 -63.21 -0.07
CA PHE A 180 11.17 -64.38 0.74
C PHE A 180 10.03 -65.40 0.85
N ARG A 181 8.79 -64.92 1.08
CA ARG A 181 7.60 -65.79 1.08
C ARG A 181 7.37 -66.42 -0.28
N LEU A 182 7.48 -65.65 -1.36
CA LEU A 182 7.30 -66.11 -2.74
C LEU A 182 8.33 -67.18 -3.10
N LYS A 183 9.62 -66.95 -2.79
CA LYS A 183 10.69 -67.94 -2.97
C LYS A 183 10.40 -69.23 -2.22
N LYS A 184 10.00 -69.16 -0.94
CA LYS A 184 9.64 -70.35 -0.14
C LYS A 184 8.38 -71.07 -0.63
N LEU A 185 7.50 -70.37 -1.34
CA LEU A 185 6.32 -70.95 -2.00
C LEU A 185 6.73 -71.64 -3.31
N ILE A 186 7.63 -71.04 -4.10
CA ILE A 186 8.24 -71.64 -5.30
C ILE A 186 9.03 -72.91 -4.93
N GLU A 187 9.84 -72.88 -3.87
CA GLU A 187 10.54 -74.05 -3.32
C GLU A 187 9.58 -75.19 -2.98
N LYS A 188 8.46 -74.90 -2.31
CA LYS A 188 7.41 -75.90 -2.06
C LYS A 188 6.71 -76.39 -3.33
N ILE A 189 6.53 -75.52 -4.34
CA ILE A 189 5.95 -75.91 -5.63
C ILE A 189 6.92 -76.84 -6.39
N THR A 190 8.24 -76.62 -6.33
CA THR A 190 9.20 -77.53 -6.96
C THR A 190 9.34 -78.85 -6.19
N GLU A 191 9.28 -78.85 -4.85
CA GLU A 191 9.16 -80.08 -4.05
C GLU A 191 7.89 -80.87 -4.43
N LEU A 192 6.73 -80.21 -4.45
CA LEU A 192 5.46 -80.83 -4.85
C LEU A 192 5.48 -81.32 -6.30
N LYS A 193 6.13 -80.59 -7.21
CA LYS A 193 6.30 -81.02 -8.61
C LYS A 193 7.18 -82.27 -8.70
N ILE A 194 8.27 -82.37 -7.94
CA ILE A 194 9.09 -83.60 -7.86
C ILE A 194 8.27 -84.77 -7.30
N ILE A 195 7.40 -84.53 -6.31
CA ILE A 195 6.48 -85.55 -5.77
C ILE A 195 5.46 -85.97 -6.83
N ILE A 196 4.86 -85.03 -7.57
CA ILE A 196 3.89 -85.30 -8.64
C ILE A 196 4.54 -86.02 -9.83
N ASP A 197 5.76 -85.64 -10.22
CA ASP A 197 6.50 -86.28 -11.31
C ASP A 197 7.02 -87.68 -10.90
N LYS A 198 7.28 -87.92 -9.60
CA LYS A 198 7.49 -89.28 -9.07
C LYS A 198 6.19 -90.08 -9.07
N GLN A 199 5.11 -89.54 -8.51
CA GLN A 199 3.79 -90.18 -8.52
C GLN A 199 3.29 -90.46 -9.93
N ARG A 200 3.65 -89.64 -10.94
CA ARG A 200 3.39 -89.93 -12.35
C ARG A 200 4.19 -91.11 -12.87
N LYS A 201 5.46 -91.28 -12.48
CA LYS A 201 6.22 -92.50 -12.82
C LYS A 201 5.59 -93.72 -12.17
N ASP A 202 5.25 -93.63 -10.89
CA ASP A 202 4.58 -94.68 -10.12
C ASP A 202 3.16 -95.00 -10.66
N PHE A 203 2.47 -94.00 -11.24
CA PHE A 203 1.15 -94.15 -11.87
C PHE A 203 1.26 -94.68 -13.31
N ASN A 204 2.32 -94.37 -14.04
CA ASN A 204 2.56 -94.94 -15.37
C ASN A 204 2.88 -96.44 -15.30
N THR A 205 3.59 -96.92 -14.26
CA THR A 205 3.67 -98.38 -13.97
C THR A 205 2.35 -98.97 -13.46
N CYS A 206 1.40 -98.15 -13.03
CA CYS A 206 0.04 -98.59 -12.70
C CYS A 206 -0.92 -98.53 -13.91
N GLU A 207 -0.61 -97.75 -14.95
CA GLU A 207 -1.44 -97.60 -16.15
C GLU A 207 -1.46 -98.88 -17.01
N GLU A 208 -0.40 -99.69 -16.96
CA GLU A 208 -0.38 -101.06 -17.50
C GLU A 208 -1.49 -101.93 -16.89
N SER A 209 -1.78 -101.75 -15.59
CA SER A 209 -2.90 -102.41 -14.88
C SER A 209 -4.24 -101.69 -15.09
N LEU A 210 -4.25 -100.38 -15.31
CA LEU A 210 -5.47 -99.57 -15.39
C LEU A 210 -6.21 -99.71 -16.73
N ASN A 211 -5.56 -100.18 -17.78
CA ASN A 211 -6.21 -100.40 -19.09
C ASN A 211 -7.34 -101.44 -19.05
N TYR A 212 -7.40 -102.32 -18.03
CA TYR A 212 -8.50 -103.27 -17.83
C TYR A 212 -9.73 -102.65 -17.11
N LEU A 213 -9.62 -101.44 -16.55
CA LEU A 213 -10.69 -100.78 -15.78
C LEU A 213 -11.28 -99.53 -16.45
N LYS A 214 -10.83 -99.19 -17.66
CA LYS A 214 -11.26 -97.96 -18.38
C LYS A 214 -12.69 -98.04 -18.97
N GLU A 215 -13.30 -99.21 -19.07
CA GLU A 215 -14.67 -99.36 -19.64
C GLU A 215 -15.81 -98.93 -18.69
N LEU A 216 -15.64 -99.02 -17.36
CA LEU A 216 -16.77 -98.89 -16.42
C LEU A 216 -17.10 -97.47 -15.92
N ASN A 217 -16.27 -96.46 -16.20
CA ASN A 217 -16.34 -95.16 -15.49
C ASN A 217 -16.66 -93.92 -16.36
N ILE A 218 -17.59 -94.07 -17.30
CA ILE A 218 -18.07 -92.94 -18.14
C ILE A 218 -19.16 -92.11 -17.42
N ASN A 219 -20.03 -92.75 -16.62
CA ASN A 219 -21.20 -92.07 -16.02
C ASN A 219 -20.90 -91.10 -14.86
N SER A 220 -19.78 -91.25 -14.13
CA SER A 220 -19.48 -90.38 -12.97
C SER A 220 -19.11 -88.94 -13.34
N LYS A 221 -18.44 -88.75 -14.49
CA LYS A 221 -17.93 -87.44 -14.91
C LYS A 221 -19.02 -86.38 -15.11
N LYS A 222 -20.20 -86.78 -15.61
CA LYS A 222 -21.29 -85.86 -15.96
C LYS A 222 -21.83 -85.09 -14.76
N ILE A 223 -22.02 -85.79 -13.63
CA ILE A 223 -22.51 -85.21 -12.36
C ILE A 223 -21.49 -84.22 -11.77
N ILE A 224 -20.19 -84.48 -11.96
CA ILE A 224 -19.13 -83.62 -11.44
C ILE A 224 -19.03 -82.32 -12.26
N THR A 225 -19.09 -82.38 -13.61
CA THR A 225 -19.08 -81.16 -14.42
C THR A 225 -20.29 -80.26 -14.17
N GLU A 226 -21.47 -80.84 -13.97
CA GLU A 226 -22.73 -80.12 -13.75
C GLU A 226 -22.81 -79.42 -12.39
N ASN A 227 -22.19 -80.00 -11.35
CA ASN A 227 -22.04 -79.34 -10.05
C ASN A 227 -21.00 -78.21 -10.08
N ILE A 228 -19.91 -78.38 -10.85
CA ILE A 228 -18.85 -77.36 -10.97
C ILE A 228 -19.37 -76.13 -11.72
N THR A 229 -20.09 -76.28 -12.83
CA THR A 229 -20.70 -75.12 -13.54
C THR A 229 -21.70 -74.39 -12.64
N ASN A 230 -22.56 -75.10 -11.91
CA ASN A 230 -23.49 -74.51 -10.95
C ASN A 230 -22.79 -73.68 -9.84
N PHE A 231 -21.58 -74.07 -9.45
CA PHE A 231 -20.78 -73.33 -8.46
C PHE A 231 -20.15 -72.07 -9.07
N PHE A 232 -19.62 -72.15 -10.30
CA PHE A 232 -19.08 -71.00 -11.02
C PHE A 232 -20.16 -69.93 -11.30
N SER A 233 -21.36 -70.32 -11.74
CA SER A 233 -22.48 -69.38 -11.95
C SER A 233 -22.81 -68.58 -10.69
N LYS A 234 -22.79 -69.22 -9.51
CA LYS A 234 -23.07 -68.58 -8.21
C LYS A 234 -21.93 -67.68 -7.71
N ILE A 235 -20.70 -67.89 -8.17
CA ILE A 235 -19.58 -66.97 -7.95
C ILE A 235 -19.73 -65.75 -8.88
N GLN A 236 -20.05 -65.99 -10.15
CA GLN A 236 -20.16 -64.94 -11.17
C GLN A 236 -21.31 -63.97 -10.87
N GLU A 237 -22.48 -64.47 -10.45
CA GLU A 237 -23.57 -63.63 -9.91
C GLU A 237 -23.12 -62.72 -8.77
N LYS A 238 -22.37 -63.26 -7.80
CA LYS A 238 -21.90 -62.50 -6.64
C LYS A 238 -20.88 -61.44 -7.04
N TYR A 239 -19.99 -61.76 -7.98
CA TYR A 239 -19.03 -60.80 -8.51
C TYR A 239 -19.74 -59.63 -9.22
N GLN A 240 -20.67 -59.94 -10.13
CA GLN A 240 -21.47 -58.93 -10.84
C GLN A 240 -22.33 -58.07 -9.88
N LYS A 241 -22.87 -58.66 -8.81
CA LYS A 241 -23.60 -57.93 -7.75
C LYS A 241 -22.69 -57.03 -6.89
N VAL A 242 -21.40 -57.33 -6.74
CA VAL A 242 -20.44 -56.42 -6.09
C VAL A 242 -19.99 -55.31 -7.04
N GLU A 243 -19.73 -55.65 -8.31
CA GLU A 243 -19.27 -54.69 -9.32
C GLU A 243 -20.34 -53.62 -9.63
N SER A 244 -21.61 -54.03 -9.80
CA SER A 244 -22.74 -53.12 -10.03
C SER A 244 -22.98 -52.19 -8.84
N ASN A 245 -22.94 -52.70 -7.59
CA ASN A 245 -23.04 -51.86 -6.40
C ASN A 245 -21.90 -50.83 -6.29
N ASN A 246 -20.66 -51.23 -6.61
CA ASN A 246 -19.52 -50.30 -6.61
C ASN A 246 -19.62 -49.26 -7.74
N LYS A 247 -20.12 -49.63 -8.93
CA LYS A 247 -20.39 -48.69 -10.02
C LYS A 247 -21.43 -47.64 -9.61
N VAL A 248 -22.55 -48.03 -9.00
CA VAL A 248 -23.56 -47.08 -8.48
C VAL A 248 -22.98 -46.19 -7.37
N LEU A 249 -22.22 -46.75 -6.42
CA LEU A 249 -21.61 -45.97 -5.34
C LEU A 249 -20.61 -44.92 -5.85
N ASN A 250 -19.81 -45.27 -6.87
CA ASN A 250 -18.86 -44.35 -7.47
C ASN A 250 -19.53 -43.31 -8.37
N GLN A 251 -20.55 -43.70 -9.16
CA GLN A 251 -21.32 -42.76 -9.97
C GLN A 251 -22.00 -41.70 -9.09
N ASN A 252 -22.60 -42.09 -7.96
CA ASN A 252 -23.22 -41.14 -7.04
C ASN A 252 -22.22 -40.10 -6.50
N LYS A 253 -20.96 -40.50 -6.26
CA LYS A 253 -19.89 -39.56 -5.84
C LYS A 253 -19.41 -38.66 -6.97
N ILE A 254 -19.39 -39.16 -8.21
CA ILE A 254 -19.08 -38.36 -9.40
C ILE A 254 -20.18 -37.29 -9.56
N ASN A 255 -21.45 -37.69 -9.58
CA ASN A 255 -22.61 -36.79 -9.66
C ASN A 255 -22.77 -35.83 -8.45
N GLU A 256 -22.04 -36.06 -7.35
CA GLU A 256 -21.96 -35.19 -6.18
C GLU A 256 -20.84 -34.15 -6.37
N LYS A 257 -19.67 -34.56 -6.87
CA LYS A 257 -18.57 -33.64 -7.23
C LYS A 257 -18.81 -32.82 -8.49
N GLU A 258 -19.56 -33.32 -9.46
CA GLU A 258 -20.00 -32.55 -10.63
C GLU A 258 -20.91 -31.39 -10.24
N ARG A 259 -21.78 -31.57 -9.23
CA ARG A 259 -22.58 -30.46 -8.67
C ARG A 259 -21.72 -29.47 -7.91
N GLU A 260 -20.83 -29.94 -7.04
CA GLU A 260 -19.88 -29.09 -6.30
C GLU A 260 -19.02 -28.23 -7.26
N ILE A 261 -18.59 -28.79 -8.40
CA ILE A 261 -17.91 -28.06 -9.49
C ILE A 261 -18.85 -27.07 -10.19
N GLN A 262 -20.11 -27.45 -10.47
CA GLN A 262 -21.07 -26.57 -11.12
C GLN A 262 -21.44 -25.36 -10.25
N ASP A 263 -21.56 -25.55 -8.93
CA ASP A 263 -21.82 -24.47 -7.97
C ASP A 263 -20.63 -23.48 -7.92
N LEU A 264 -19.39 -23.99 -7.90
CA LEU A 264 -18.18 -23.16 -8.01
C LEU A 264 -18.09 -22.41 -9.36
N ILE A 265 -18.55 -23.00 -10.46
CA ILE A 265 -18.66 -22.33 -11.76
C ILE A 265 -19.67 -21.18 -11.70
N ASN A 266 -20.82 -21.39 -11.04
CA ASN A 266 -21.86 -20.37 -10.88
C ASN A 266 -21.40 -19.20 -9.98
N GLU A 267 -20.67 -19.50 -8.91
CA GLU A 267 -20.04 -18.52 -8.02
C GLU A 267 -18.96 -17.70 -8.76
N ASN A 268 -18.05 -18.36 -9.48
CA ASN A 268 -17.02 -17.69 -10.28
C ASN A 268 -17.62 -16.79 -11.38
N ASN A 269 -18.69 -17.23 -12.05
CA ASN A 269 -19.44 -16.40 -13.01
C ASN A 269 -20.09 -15.17 -12.36
N SER A 270 -20.48 -15.26 -11.08
CA SER A 270 -21.06 -14.15 -10.32
C SER A 270 -19.97 -13.14 -9.90
N ILE A 271 -18.83 -13.63 -9.41
CA ILE A 271 -17.63 -12.82 -9.14
C ILE A 271 -17.16 -12.10 -10.41
N LYS A 272 -17.18 -12.77 -11.57
CA LYS A 272 -16.79 -12.16 -12.84
C LYS A 272 -17.69 -10.97 -13.22
N LYS A 273 -19.02 -11.09 -13.08
CA LYS A 273 -19.93 -9.95 -13.30
C LYS A 273 -19.64 -8.77 -12.38
N ILE A 274 -19.34 -9.02 -11.11
CA ILE A 274 -18.98 -7.98 -10.14
C ILE A 274 -17.67 -7.29 -10.55
N ASN A 275 -16.68 -8.04 -11.02
CA ASN A 275 -15.44 -7.47 -11.56
C ASN A 275 -15.68 -6.64 -12.83
N ASP A 276 -16.51 -7.13 -13.77
CA ASP A 276 -16.85 -6.39 -14.99
C ASP A 276 -17.61 -5.07 -14.66
N GLU A 277 -18.50 -5.07 -13.67
CA GLU A 277 -19.13 -3.85 -13.14
C GLU A 277 -18.14 -2.89 -12.49
N LEU A 278 -17.18 -3.38 -11.72
CA LEU A 278 -16.13 -2.57 -11.09
C LEU A 278 -15.19 -1.96 -12.13
N LEU A 279 -14.84 -2.72 -13.18
CA LEU A 279 -14.04 -2.25 -14.31
C LEU A 279 -14.72 -1.09 -15.05
N ASN A 280 -16.04 -1.19 -15.31
CA ASN A 280 -16.79 -0.08 -15.88
C ASN A 280 -16.82 1.15 -14.95
N LYS A 281 -17.08 0.95 -13.64
CA LYS A 281 -17.07 2.04 -12.63
C LYS A 281 -15.69 2.69 -12.43
N ILE A 282 -14.60 1.99 -12.73
CA ILE A 282 -13.24 2.55 -12.79
C ILE A 282 -13.09 3.38 -14.07
N LYS A 283 -13.45 2.83 -15.22
CA LYS A 283 -13.36 3.50 -16.52
C LYS A 283 -14.17 4.80 -16.59
N ASP A 284 -15.36 4.82 -15.99
CA ASP A 284 -16.18 6.03 -15.88
C ASP A 284 -15.50 7.13 -15.04
N LYS A 285 -14.72 6.75 -14.02
CA LYS A 285 -13.91 7.69 -13.24
C LYS A 285 -12.66 8.14 -13.99
N GLU A 286 -12.02 7.28 -14.77
CA GLU A 286 -10.89 7.66 -15.65
C GLU A 286 -11.33 8.67 -16.73
N ASN A 287 -12.51 8.46 -17.32
CA ASN A 287 -13.16 9.44 -18.20
C ASN A 287 -13.40 10.78 -17.47
N HIS A 288 -14.00 10.76 -16.28
CA HIS A 288 -14.26 11.98 -15.51
C HIS A 288 -12.98 12.70 -15.07
N ILE A 289 -11.90 11.97 -14.76
CA ILE A 289 -10.58 12.55 -14.45
C ILE A 289 -10.01 13.23 -15.70
N THR A 290 -10.03 12.56 -16.86
CA THR A 290 -9.49 13.13 -18.11
C THR A 290 -10.29 14.33 -18.62
N GLU A 291 -11.60 14.39 -18.39
CA GLU A 291 -12.40 15.61 -18.60
C GLU A 291 -11.95 16.76 -17.67
N LYS A 292 -11.67 16.47 -16.39
CA LYS A 292 -11.20 17.48 -15.43
C LYS A 292 -9.77 17.94 -15.71
N ASP A 293 -8.88 17.07 -16.15
CA ASP A 293 -7.54 17.45 -16.63
C ASP A 293 -7.63 18.32 -17.89
N TYR A 294 -8.59 18.08 -18.78
CA TYR A 294 -8.84 18.92 -19.95
C TYR A 294 -9.31 20.33 -19.54
N GLU A 295 -10.30 20.44 -18.63
CA GLU A 295 -10.73 21.72 -18.04
C GLU A 295 -9.57 22.47 -17.37
N TYR A 296 -8.73 21.76 -16.61
CA TYR A 296 -7.57 22.35 -15.95
C TYR A 296 -6.53 22.84 -16.98
N SER A 297 -6.39 22.16 -18.12
CA SER A 297 -5.56 22.62 -19.24
C SER A 297 -6.11 23.90 -19.89
N GLU A 298 -7.43 24.04 -20.02
CA GLU A 298 -8.10 25.25 -20.52
C GLU A 298 -7.85 26.43 -19.57
N LEU A 299 -8.10 26.25 -18.27
CA LEU A 299 -7.83 27.26 -17.24
C LEU A 299 -6.35 27.67 -17.20
N LEU A 300 -5.42 26.74 -17.36
CA LEU A 300 -3.99 27.07 -17.44
C LEU A 300 -3.65 27.89 -18.70
N LYS A 301 -4.24 27.58 -19.86
CA LYS A 301 -4.10 28.40 -21.08
C LYS A 301 -4.67 29.80 -20.87
N GLU A 302 -5.83 29.92 -20.21
CA GLU A 302 -6.47 31.21 -19.87
C GLU A 302 -5.57 32.06 -18.96
N ILE A 303 -5.09 31.51 -17.85
CA ILE A 303 -4.14 32.17 -16.94
C ILE A 303 -2.86 32.61 -17.70
N GLN A 304 -2.41 31.82 -18.67
CA GLN A 304 -1.26 32.16 -19.50
C GLN A 304 -1.57 33.25 -20.54
N LYS A 305 -2.79 33.31 -21.11
CA LYS A 305 -3.28 34.47 -21.90
C LYS A 305 -3.28 35.74 -21.04
N PHE A 306 -3.81 35.67 -19.81
CA PHE A 306 -3.83 36.81 -18.88
C PHE A 306 -2.43 37.31 -18.54
N LYS A 307 -1.50 36.45 -18.11
CA LYS A 307 -0.10 36.81 -17.85
C LYS A 307 0.61 37.43 -19.07
N ASN A 308 0.30 36.98 -20.27
CA ASN A 308 0.85 37.55 -21.50
C ASN A 308 0.24 38.92 -21.84
N ASN A 309 -1.04 39.15 -21.57
CA ASN A 309 -1.69 40.45 -21.72
C ASN A 309 -1.20 41.45 -20.66
N GLU A 310 -1.01 41.01 -19.42
CA GLU A 310 -0.43 41.80 -18.33
C GLU A 310 1.01 42.23 -18.66
N LYS A 311 1.85 41.31 -19.17
CA LYS A 311 3.20 41.65 -19.70
C LYS A 311 3.15 42.69 -20.83
N LYS A 312 2.19 42.59 -21.77
CA LYS A 312 1.99 43.62 -22.81
C LYS A 312 1.61 44.97 -22.20
N TYR A 313 0.77 44.99 -21.16
CA TYR A 313 0.35 46.22 -20.47
C TYR A 313 1.51 46.87 -19.71
N ILE A 314 2.30 46.08 -18.99
CA ILE A 314 3.53 46.52 -18.28
C ILE A 314 4.55 47.10 -19.26
N ASN A 315 4.79 46.43 -20.41
CA ASN A 315 5.66 46.96 -21.46
C ASN A 315 5.15 48.30 -22.03
N LYS A 316 3.83 48.45 -22.20
CA LYS A 316 3.22 49.71 -22.68
C LYS A 316 3.41 50.85 -21.67
N ILE A 317 3.32 50.56 -20.37
CA ILE A 317 3.61 51.51 -19.28
C ILE A 317 5.11 51.88 -19.25
N LEU A 318 6.02 50.92 -19.44
CA LEU A 318 7.46 51.17 -19.55
C LEU A 318 7.81 52.01 -20.79
N GLN A 319 7.12 51.80 -21.91
CA GLN A 319 7.32 52.58 -23.14
C GLN A 319 6.85 54.04 -22.95
N ASN A 320 5.67 54.26 -22.35
CA ASN A 320 5.21 55.61 -21.99
C ASN A 320 6.17 56.33 -21.00
N LYS A 321 6.85 55.59 -20.11
CA LYS A 321 7.88 56.19 -19.24
C LYS A 321 9.10 56.71 -19.99
N LYS A 322 9.45 56.15 -21.17
CA LYS A 322 10.53 56.72 -22.02
C LYS A 322 10.09 58.00 -22.72
N SER A 323 8.89 58.04 -23.31
CA SER A 323 8.40 59.28 -23.95
C SER A 323 8.21 60.43 -22.95
N ASN A 324 7.93 60.13 -21.68
CA ASN A 324 7.84 61.14 -20.62
C ASN A 324 9.21 61.65 -20.12
N SER A 325 10.33 61.05 -20.54
CA SER A 325 11.67 61.65 -20.37
C SER A 325 12.06 62.60 -21.51
N GLU A 326 11.51 62.41 -22.72
CA GLU A 326 11.76 63.30 -23.88
C GLU A 326 11.04 64.65 -23.69
N LEU A 327 9.82 64.64 -23.13
CA LEU A 327 9.06 65.84 -22.75
C LEU A 327 9.74 66.73 -21.69
N LYS A 328 10.75 66.23 -20.96
CA LYS A 328 11.58 67.06 -20.05
C LYS A 328 12.66 67.86 -20.76
N ILE A 329 13.02 67.49 -21.99
CA ILE A 329 14.04 68.22 -22.77
C ILE A 329 13.40 69.44 -23.45
N THR A 330 12.21 69.29 -24.03
CA THR A 330 11.49 70.38 -24.72
C THR A 330 11.03 71.53 -23.80
N LEU A 331 10.95 71.30 -22.48
CA LEU A 331 10.68 72.36 -21.49
C LEU A 331 11.91 73.22 -21.16
N SER A 332 13.12 72.77 -21.53
CA SER A 332 14.38 73.53 -21.32
C SER A 332 14.56 74.65 -22.35
N ASP A 333 14.04 74.49 -23.57
CA ASP A 333 14.25 75.44 -24.67
C ASP A 333 13.31 76.65 -24.66
N TYR A 334 12.18 76.58 -23.95
CA TYR A 334 11.23 77.70 -23.88
C TYR A 334 11.72 78.85 -22.98
N SER A 335 12.51 78.56 -21.93
CA SER A 335 13.11 79.62 -21.10
C SER A 335 14.12 80.49 -21.85
N LYS A 336 14.73 79.99 -22.94
CA LYS A 336 15.70 80.73 -23.76
C LYS A 336 15.08 81.63 -24.84
N ARG A 337 13.75 81.79 -24.86
CA ARG A 337 13.04 82.63 -25.85
C ARG A 337 12.37 83.88 -25.27
N LEU A 338 12.60 84.19 -24.00
CA LEU A 338 12.05 85.38 -23.32
C LEU A 338 13.07 86.50 -23.06
N GLU A 339 14.37 86.27 -23.27
CA GLU A 339 15.43 87.28 -23.07
C GLU A 339 15.72 88.13 -24.32
N THR A 340 15.03 87.91 -25.45
CA THR A 340 15.29 88.57 -26.74
C THR A 340 14.15 89.49 -27.20
N SER A 341 13.33 90.02 -26.27
CA SER A 341 12.20 90.91 -26.57
C SER A 341 12.34 92.35 -26.05
N ASP A 342 13.48 92.73 -25.45
CA ASP A 342 13.70 94.09 -24.88
C ASP A 342 14.53 95.03 -25.77
N SER A 343 15.10 94.57 -26.89
CA SER A 343 15.95 95.42 -27.75
C SER A 343 15.21 96.27 -28.78
N THR A 344 13.88 96.17 -28.86
CA THR A 344 13.06 96.77 -29.93
C THR A 344 12.17 97.95 -29.51
N ILE A 345 12.24 98.39 -28.25
CA ILE A 345 11.54 99.60 -27.76
C ILE A 345 12.44 100.85 -27.80
N GLN A 346 13.76 100.69 -27.98
CA GLN A 346 14.75 101.78 -27.82
C GLN A 346 15.18 102.48 -29.13
N GLN A 347 14.42 102.34 -30.24
CA GLN A 347 14.80 102.91 -31.55
C GLN A 347 13.74 103.79 -32.25
N LEU A 348 12.55 104.02 -31.67
CA LEU A 348 11.47 104.75 -32.35
C LEU A 348 10.83 105.89 -31.52
N LYS A 349 11.57 107.00 -31.39
CA LYS A 349 11.20 108.36 -31.87
C LYS A 349 11.84 109.49 -31.04
N ASN A 350 13.10 109.80 -31.35
CA ASN A 350 13.65 111.15 -31.19
C ASN A 350 14.23 111.60 -32.54
N LYS A 351 13.45 112.35 -33.33
CA LYS A 351 13.89 113.03 -34.55
C LYS A 351 12.96 114.21 -34.87
N ILE A 352 13.41 115.42 -34.53
CA ILE A 352 13.61 116.59 -35.40
C ILE A 352 13.93 117.79 -34.48
N ILE A 353 14.87 118.64 -34.91
CA ILE A 353 15.44 119.76 -34.17
C ILE A 353 15.51 120.98 -35.11
N GLU A 354 15.30 122.18 -34.54
CA GLU A 354 15.60 123.53 -35.09
C GLU A 354 15.01 123.96 -36.46
N LYS A 355 14.19 125.03 -36.44
CA LYS A 355 14.71 126.39 -36.75
C LYS A 355 13.75 127.52 -36.38
N ASP A 356 14.25 128.75 -36.45
CA ASP A 356 13.85 129.89 -35.62
C ASP A 356 12.71 130.79 -36.10
N MET A 357 12.10 131.45 -35.11
CA MET A 357 11.59 132.83 -35.09
C MET A 357 11.18 133.52 -36.41
N ALA A 358 9.87 133.80 -36.57
CA ALA A 358 9.37 135.18 -36.59
C ALA A 358 7.82 135.28 -36.47
N ASN A 359 7.38 135.99 -35.42
CA ASN A 359 6.20 136.85 -35.30
C ASN A 359 4.78 136.48 -35.83
N SER A 360 3.80 136.54 -34.92
CA SER A 360 2.41 137.01 -35.15
C SER A 360 1.49 136.34 -36.21
N ASP A 361 1.01 135.11 -35.95
CA ASP A 361 -0.36 134.70 -36.36
C ASP A 361 -0.94 133.51 -35.54
N LEU A 362 -0.57 133.41 -34.26
CA LEU A 362 -0.57 132.14 -33.51
C LEU A 362 -1.95 131.70 -32.94
N ILE A 363 -3.01 132.50 -33.06
CA ILE A 363 -4.27 132.28 -32.30
C ILE A 363 -5.30 131.45 -33.09
N SER A 364 -5.51 131.70 -34.39
CA SER A 364 -6.56 131.03 -35.18
C SER A 364 -6.28 129.54 -35.39
N VAL A 365 -5.00 129.17 -35.56
CA VAL A 365 -4.57 127.78 -35.82
C VAL A 365 -4.63 126.91 -34.55
N LYS A 366 -4.37 127.49 -33.37
CA LYS A 366 -4.41 126.74 -32.10
C LYS A 366 -5.81 126.22 -31.78
N ASN A 367 -6.84 127.06 -31.92
CA ASN A 367 -8.22 126.66 -31.65
C ASN A 367 -8.69 125.53 -32.59
N LYS A 368 -8.17 125.46 -33.82
CA LYS A 368 -8.48 124.35 -34.74
C LYS A 368 -7.87 123.02 -34.27
N LYS A 369 -6.60 123.05 -33.82
CA LYS A 369 -5.92 121.87 -33.25
C LYS A 369 -6.53 121.40 -31.93
N ILE A 370 -7.00 122.31 -31.08
CA ILE A 370 -7.71 121.96 -29.83
C ILE A 370 -8.96 121.14 -30.15
N ASN A 371 -9.82 121.63 -31.05
CA ASN A 371 -11.04 120.90 -31.44
C ASN A 371 -10.73 119.52 -32.09
N GLU A 372 -9.64 119.41 -32.86
CA GLU A 372 -9.17 118.14 -33.42
C GLU A 372 -8.66 117.16 -32.33
N GLN A 373 -7.99 117.67 -31.30
CA GLN A 373 -7.53 116.88 -30.15
C GLN A 373 -8.69 116.48 -29.23
N GLU A 374 -9.67 117.35 -28.97
CA GLU A 374 -10.89 117.04 -28.22
C GLU A 374 -11.73 115.96 -28.92
N ALA A 375 -11.86 116.02 -30.26
CA ALA A 375 -12.52 114.99 -31.04
C ALA A 375 -11.80 113.63 -30.95
N LEU A 376 -10.45 113.62 -30.92
CA LEU A 376 -9.65 112.42 -30.68
C LEU A 376 -9.82 111.88 -29.25
N ILE A 377 -9.79 112.75 -28.23
CA ILE A 377 -10.01 112.37 -26.82
C ILE A 377 -11.41 111.77 -26.64
N SER A 378 -12.44 112.40 -27.20
CA SER A 378 -13.82 111.87 -27.21
C SER A 378 -13.91 110.48 -27.85
N LYS A 379 -13.21 110.27 -28.98
CA LYS A 379 -13.13 108.97 -29.65
C LYS A 379 -12.38 107.92 -28.81
N TYR A 380 -11.28 108.27 -28.15
CA TYR A 380 -10.55 107.35 -27.27
C TYR A 380 -11.32 107.03 -25.99
N ASN A 381 -11.97 108.01 -25.37
CA ASN A 381 -12.83 107.80 -24.20
C ASN A 381 -14.00 106.87 -24.53
N LYS A 382 -14.58 106.97 -25.74
CA LYS A 382 -15.55 105.99 -26.21
C LYS A 382 -14.95 104.58 -26.28
N ILE A 383 -13.79 104.41 -26.93
CA ILE A 383 -13.11 103.10 -27.02
C ILE A 383 -12.79 102.53 -25.63
N ILE A 384 -12.39 103.36 -24.67
CA ILE A 384 -12.14 102.96 -23.28
C ILE A 384 -13.43 102.47 -22.62
N ASN A 385 -14.55 103.18 -22.79
CA ASN A 385 -15.86 102.75 -22.27
C ASN A 385 -16.34 101.45 -22.92
N ASP A 386 -16.20 101.31 -24.25
CA ASP A 386 -16.55 100.10 -25.00
C ASP A 386 -15.73 98.90 -24.47
N MET A 387 -14.40 99.06 -24.29
CA MET A 387 -13.53 98.03 -23.68
C MET A 387 -13.85 97.73 -22.21
N GLU A 388 -14.25 98.74 -21.42
CA GLU A 388 -14.69 98.52 -20.05
C GLU A 388 -15.98 97.70 -20.00
N GLU A 389 -16.91 97.92 -20.92
CA GLU A 389 -18.15 97.15 -21.02
C GLU A 389 -17.87 95.71 -21.47
N GLU A 390 -17.03 95.49 -22.49
CA GLU A 390 -16.55 94.14 -22.86
C GLU A 390 -15.88 93.43 -21.68
N ARG A 391 -15.05 94.13 -20.91
CA ARG A 391 -14.39 93.59 -19.70
C ARG A 391 -15.40 93.23 -18.61
N LYS A 392 -16.40 94.08 -18.35
CA LYS A 392 -17.48 93.81 -17.38
C LYS A 392 -18.29 92.59 -17.81
N ASN A 393 -18.68 92.51 -19.08
CA ASN A 393 -19.41 91.38 -19.66
C ASN A 393 -18.60 90.08 -19.61
N THR A 394 -17.29 90.13 -19.90
CA THR A 394 -16.38 88.98 -19.80
C THR A 394 -16.23 88.48 -18.36
N ILE A 395 -16.12 89.39 -17.39
CA ILE A 395 -16.08 89.04 -15.96
C ILE A 395 -17.40 88.36 -15.53
N ILE A 396 -18.55 88.89 -15.94
CA ILE A 396 -19.86 88.30 -15.66
C ILE A 396 -19.99 86.90 -16.28
N ALA A 397 -19.55 86.72 -17.53
CA ALA A 397 -19.53 85.42 -18.20
C ALA A 397 -18.67 84.39 -17.44
N HIS A 398 -17.47 84.77 -16.99
CA HIS A 398 -16.61 83.90 -16.19
C HIS A 398 -17.20 83.59 -14.81
N GLN A 399 -17.79 84.57 -14.11
CA GLN A 399 -18.47 84.36 -12.82
C GLN A 399 -19.64 83.37 -12.95
N ASN A 400 -20.48 83.55 -13.98
CA ASN A 400 -21.57 82.63 -14.29
C ASN A 400 -21.04 81.22 -14.61
N ARG A 401 -19.94 81.11 -15.36
CA ARG A 401 -19.32 79.80 -15.67
C ARG A 401 -18.73 79.11 -14.45
N ILE A 402 -18.10 79.85 -13.53
CA ILE A 402 -17.61 79.33 -12.25
C ILE A 402 -18.78 78.81 -11.42
N LYS A 403 -19.88 79.56 -11.33
CA LYS A 403 -21.10 79.16 -10.60
C LYS A 403 -21.69 77.86 -11.16
N GLN A 404 -21.85 77.74 -12.47
CA GLN A 404 -22.31 76.50 -13.13
C GLN A 404 -21.43 75.29 -12.79
N LEU A 405 -20.10 75.47 -12.75
CA LEU A 405 -19.17 74.38 -12.42
C LEU A 405 -19.25 73.99 -10.94
N GLN A 406 -19.46 74.94 -10.03
CA GLN A 406 -19.70 74.69 -8.61
C GLN A 406 -21.03 73.93 -8.39
N GLU A 407 -22.10 74.36 -9.05
CA GLU A 407 -23.43 73.70 -9.01
C GLU A 407 -23.35 72.27 -9.55
N LYS A 408 -22.67 72.05 -10.69
CA LYS A 408 -22.44 70.71 -11.25
C LYS A 408 -21.65 69.80 -10.31
N TYR A 409 -20.55 70.29 -9.75
CA TYR A 409 -19.72 69.53 -8.79
C TYR A 409 -20.49 69.16 -7.50
N LEU A 410 -21.36 70.06 -7.01
CA LEU A 410 -22.22 69.76 -5.87
C LEU A 410 -23.26 68.68 -6.20
N SER A 411 -23.86 68.72 -7.39
CA SER A 411 -24.79 67.69 -7.86
C SER A 411 -24.11 66.32 -8.00
N GLU A 412 -22.96 66.26 -8.68
CA GLU A 412 -22.17 65.02 -8.84
C GLU A 412 -21.77 64.43 -7.48
N LYS A 413 -21.38 65.28 -6.53
CA LYS A 413 -21.02 64.85 -5.17
C LYS A 413 -22.22 64.31 -4.38
N GLN A 414 -23.42 64.86 -4.58
CA GLN A 414 -24.65 64.36 -3.94
C GLN A 414 -25.06 63.00 -4.54
N GLU A 415 -25.07 62.88 -5.86
CA GLU A 415 -25.39 61.64 -6.58
C GLU A 415 -24.44 60.49 -6.17
N LEU A 416 -23.13 60.76 -6.14
CA LEU A 416 -22.13 59.76 -5.74
C LEU A 416 -22.29 59.34 -4.27
N ALA A 417 -22.65 60.28 -3.38
CA ALA A 417 -22.95 59.97 -1.98
C ALA A 417 -24.25 59.17 -1.79
N GLU A 418 -25.27 59.36 -2.66
CA GLU A 418 -26.45 58.49 -2.66
C GLU A 418 -26.17 57.10 -3.20
N ASN A 419 -25.40 57.00 -4.28
CA ASN A 419 -25.08 55.71 -4.90
C ASN A 419 -24.25 54.84 -3.94
N LEU A 420 -23.28 55.42 -3.23
CA LEU A 420 -22.57 54.73 -2.14
C LEU A 420 -23.50 54.28 -1.00
N LYS A 421 -24.56 55.03 -0.66
CA LYS A 421 -25.54 54.59 0.34
C LYS A 421 -26.38 53.40 -0.17
N LYS A 422 -26.82 53.44 -1.43
CA LYS A 422 -27.58 52.37 -2.09
C LYS A 422 -26.75 51.08 -2.18
N GLU A 423 -25.48 51.20 -2.58
CA GLU A 423 -24.54 50.07 -2.66
C GLU A 423 -24.24 49.45 -1.28
N ASN A 424 -23.94 50.26 -0.26
CA ASN A 424 -23.73 49.74 1.11
C ASN A 424 -24.99 49.08 1.69
N ALA A 425 -26.20 49.58 1.37
CA ALA A 425 -27.44 48.93 1.78
C ALA A 425 -27.65 47.56 1.11
N LEU A 426 -27.33 47.43 -0.19
CA LEU A 426 -27.37 46.16 -0.91
C LEU A 426 -26.35 45.15 -0.38
N LEU A 427 -25.11 45.59 -0.09
CA LEU A 427 -24.10 44.75 0.56
C LEU A 427 -24.53 44.27 1.95
N LEU A 428 -25.18 45.13 2.74
CA LEU A 428 -25.72 44.77 4.06
C LEU A 428 -26.88 43.77 4.00
N ILE A 429 -27.68 43.78 2.92
CA ILE A 429 -28.71 42.76 2.66
C ILE A 429 -28.03 41.44 2.28
N LYS A 430 -27.14 41.45 1.28
CA LYS A 430 -26.45 40.25 0.79
C LYS A 430 -25.64 39.54 1.88
N ASN A 431 -25.00 40.28 2.77
CA ASN A 431 -24.27 39.69 3.91
C ASN A 431 -25.23 38.98 4.90
N LYS A 432 -26.44 39.50 5.12
CA LYS A 432 -27.46 38.82 5.96
C LYS A 432 -28.03 37.57 5.30
N GLU A 433 -28.14 37.55 3.97
CA GLU A 433 -28.53 36.37 3.22
C GLU A 433 -27.48 35.26 3.38
N LEU A 434 -26.20 35.59 3.17
CA LEU A 434 -25.07 34.68 3.40
C LEU A 434 -24.96 34.21 4.86
N ASP A 435 -25.15 35.10 5.85
CA ASP A 435 -25.19 34.72 7.27
C ASP A 435 -26.30 33.70 7.59
N ASN A 436 -27.42 33.76 6.86
CA ASN A 436 -28.53 32.81 7.04
C ASN A 436 -28.29 31.51 6.29
N GLU A 437 -27.70 31.55 5.10
CA GLU A 437 -27.23 30.36 4.38
C GLU A 437 -26.18 29.58 5.19
N ILE A 438 -25.19 30.28 5.77
CA ILE A 438 -24.18 29.71 6.67
C ILE A 438 -24.83 29.06 7.90
N LYS A 439 -25.87 29.68 8.50
CA LYS A 439 -26.62 29.06 9.63
C LYS A 439 -27.37 27.80 9.18
N ASN A 440 -27.97 27.80 7.99
CA ASN A 440 -28.68 26.63 7.45
C ASN A 440 -27.72 25.47 7.19
N LEU A 441 -26.60 25.71 6.51
CA LEU A 441 -25.56 24.72 6.25
C LEU A 441 -24.97 24.15 7.56
N ASN A 442 -24.69 24.99 8.56
CA ASN A 442 -24.24 24.52 9.88
C ASN A 442 -25.29 23.64 10.58
N ASN A 443 -26.59 23.95 10.45
CA ASN A 443 -27.66 23.12 10.99
C ASN A 443 -27.79 21.77 10.24
N GLU A 444 -27.49 21.71 8.95
CA GLU A 444 -27.47 20.46 8.17
C GLU A 444 -26.25 19.61 8.47
N ILE A 445 -25.05 20.21 8.55
CA ILE A 445 -23.83 19.55 9.01
C ILE A 445 -24.04 18.95 10.41
N LYS A 446 -24.69 19.69 11.32
CA LYS A 446 -25.03 19.16 12.65
C LYS A 446 -25.95 17.94 12.56
N LYS A 447 -27.05 18.00 11.79
CA LYS A 447 -27.96 16.86 11.59
C LYS A 447 -27.26 15.63 10.97
N LEU A 448 -26.27 15.84 10.11
CA LEU A 448 -25.47 14.76 9.51
C LEU A 448 -24.51 14.14 10.53
N ASN A 449 -23.84 14.96 11.34
CA ASN A 449 -23.00 14.48 12.44
C ASN A 449 -23.81 13.71 13.50
N ASP A 450 -24.98 14.24 13.90
CA ASP A 450 -25.90 13.58 14.82
C ASP A 450 -26.37 12.21 14.30
N LYS A 451 -26.58 12.06 12.98
CA LYS A 451 -26.87 10.76 12.34
C LYS A 451 -25.65 9.83 12.37
N TYR A 452 -24.50 10.30 11.93
CA TYR A 452 -23.26 9.52 11.86
C TYR A 452 -22.82 9.00 13.24
N GLU A 453 -22.96 9.80 14.30
CA GLU A 453 -22.73 9.35 15.66
C GLU A 453 -23.68 8.22 16.09
N ASN A 454 -24.95 8.26 15.67
CA ASN A 454 -25.93 7.23 15.99
C ASN A 454 -25.68 5.94 15.19
N GLU A 455 -25.29 6.04 13.92
CA GLU A 455 -24.83 4.91 13.11
C GLU A 455 -23.58 4.25 13.72
N GLN A 456 -22.60 5.05 14.17
CA GLN A 456 -21.42 4.55 14.88
C GLN A 456 -21.77 3.83 16.19
N LYS A 457 -22.72 4.36 16.98
CA LYS A 457 -23.23 3.71 18.21
C LYS A 457 -23.95 2.39 17.89
N GLN A 458 -24.75 2.33 16.82
CA GLN A 458 -25.40 1.10 16.36
C GLN A 458 -24.37 0.06 15.89
N ASN A 459 -23.40 0.46 15.06
CA ASN A 459 -22.34 -0.43 14.58
C ASN A 459 -21.50 -1.00 15.72
N LYS A 460 -21.16 -0.18 16.74
CA LYS A 460 -20.47 -0.65 17.95
C LYS A 460 -21.28 -1.72 18.69
N ASN A 461 -22.59 -1.50 18.88
CA ASN A 461 -23.47 -2.47 19.53
C ASN A 461 -23.58 -3.78 18.72
N VAL A 462 -23.54 -3.72 17.38
CA VAL A 462 -23.51 -4.91 16.52
C VAL A 462 -22.19 -5.67 16.69
N ILE A 463 -21.05 -4.98 16.71
CA ILE A 463 -19.73 -5.59 16.94
C ILE A 463 -19.66 -6.27 18.31
N GLU A 464 -20.11 -5.61 19.38
CA GLU A 464 -20.13 -6.18 20.73
C GLU A 464 -21.01 -7.44 20.83
N ASN A 465 -22.17 -7.46 20.14
CA ASN A 465 -23.02 -8.65 20.04
C ASN A 465 -22.34 -9.80 19.25
N LEU A 466 -21.71 -9.50 18.12
CA LEU A 466 -20.97 -10.50 17.32
C LEU A 466 -19.79 -11.08 18.09
N GLU A 467 -19.05 -10.26 18.85
CA GLU A 467 -18.00 -10.74 19.75
C GLU A 467 -18.54 -11.71 20.80
N LEU A 468 -19.69 -11.43 21.41
CA LEU A 468 -20.32 -12.31 22.39
C LEU A 468 -20.76 -13.65 21.74
N GLN A 469 -21.29 -13.62 20.52
CA GLN A 469 -21.63 -14.83 19.76
C GLN A 469 -20.37 -15.67 19.43
N ILE A 470 -19.29 -15.05 18.97
CA ILE A 470 -18.02 -15.73 18.68
C ILE A 470 -17.44 -16.36 19.96
N LYS A 471 -17.43 -15.63 21.08
CA LYS A 471 -16.98 -16.13 22.40
C LYS A 471 -17.81 -17.34 22.86
N LYS A 472 -19.12 -17.33 22.63
CA LYS A 472 -20.01 -18.47 22.91
C LYS A 472 -19.70 -19.68 22.02
N ILE A 473 -19.61 -19.48 20.69
CA ILE A 473 -19.32 -20.56 19.72
C ILE A 473 -17.94 -21.19 20.01
N HIS A 474 -16.93 -20.39 20.32
CA HIS A 474 -15.60 -20.90 20.71
C HIS A 474 -15.66 -21.75 21.98
N LYS A 475 -16.44 -21.35 22.99
CA LYS A 475 -16.63 -22.14 24.21
C LYS A 475 -17.31 -23.48 23.91
N GLU A 476 -18.43 -23.46 23.20
CA GLU A 476 -19.19 -24.68 22.84
C GLU A 476 -18.37 -25.65 21.97
N SER A 477 -17.57 -25.10 21.04
CA SER A 477 -16.64 -25.88 20.20
C SER A 477 -15.54 -26.54 21.03
N ASN A 478 -14.93 -25.81 21.97
CA ASN A 478 -13.89 -26.34 22.85
C ASN A 478 -14.44 -27.43 23.78
N GLU A 479 -15.59 -27.22 24.43
CA GLU A 479 -16.25 -28.23 25.28
C GLU A 479 -16.58 -29.51 24.49
N LEU A 480 -17.05 -29.38 23.25
CA LEU A 480 -17.28 -30.52 22.35
C LEU A 480 -15.99 -31.25 21.98
N LEU A 481 -14.90 -30.52 21.76
CA LEU A 481 -13.59 -31.07 21.37
C LEU A 481 -12.92 -31.78 22.56
N GLU A 482 -12.94 -31.20 23.75
CA GLU A 482 -12.48 -31.84 25.00
C GLU A 482 -13.26 -33.13 25.28
N LYS A 483 -14.59 -33.10 25.14
CA LYS A 483 -15.43 -34.30 25.27
C LYS A 483 -15.04 -35.40 24.30
N ARG A 484 -14.80 -35.06 23.02
CA ARG A 484 -14.30 -36.02 22.00
C ARG A 484 -12.92 -36.56 22.35
N LEU A 485 -12.02 -35.73 22.90
CA LEU A 485 -10.70 -36.18 23.37
C LEU A 485 -10.80 -37.15 24.54
N LEU A 486 -11.69 -36.90 25.51
CA LEU A 486 -11.98 -37.80 26.64
C LEU A 486 -12.59 -39.13 26.17
N GLU A 487 -13.57 -39.10 25.27
CA GLU A 487 -14.18 -40.29 24.67
C GLU A 487 -13.12 -41.13 23.91
N ASN A 488 -12.29 -40.49 23.07
CA ASN A 488 -11.20 -41.14 22.36
C ASN A 488 -10.16 -41.74 23.31
N LYS A 489 -9.73 -41.00 24.35
CA LYS A 489 -8.80 -41.50 25.38
C LYS A 489 -9.38 -42.73 26.08
N GLY A 490 -10.68 -42.75 26.38
CA GLY A 490 -11.38 -43.92 26.89
C GLY A 490 -11.40 -45.12 25.94
N ILE A 491 -11.51 -44.89 24.62
CA ILE A 491 -11.43 -45.94 23.59
C ILE A 491 -10.00 -46.50 23.46
N TYR A 492 -8.99 -45.63 23.41
CA TYR A 492 -7.59 -46.05 23.32
C TYR A 492 -7.15 -46.83 24.56
N ASN A 493 -7.49 -46.38 25.77
CA ASN A 493 -7.19 -47.11 27.00
C ASN A 493 -7.85 -48.51 27.00
N LYS A 494 -9.12 -48.63 26.58
CA LYS A 494 -9.78 -49.95 26.42
C LYS A 494 -9.05 -50.84 25.40
N LYS A 495 -8.52 -50.26 24.32
CA LYS A 495 -7.76 -51.01 23.31
C LYS A 495 -6.39 -51.47 23.83
N ILE A 496 -5.68 -50.64 24.59
CA ILE A 496 -4.42 -50.97 25.26
C ILE A 496 -4.64 -52.13 26.24
N ASN A 497 -5.59 -51.99 27.17
CA ASN A 497 -5.89 -53.03 28.16
C ASN A 497 -6.30 -54.38 27.53
N ASN A 498 -6.91 -54.37 26.34
CA ASN A 498 -7.23 -55.59 25.59
C ASN A 498 -5.97 -56.21 24.96
N LEU A 499 -5.12 -55.40 24.31
CA LEU A 499 -3.84 -55.86 23.73
C LEU A 499 -2.88 -56.40 24.80
N GLU A 500 -2.90 -55.84 26.01
CA GLU A 500 -2.13 -56.35 27.14
C GLU A 500 -2.63 -57.71 27.63
N LYS A 501 -3.96 -57.92 27.68
CA LYS A 501 -4.55 -59.24 27.96
C LYS A 501 -4.24 -60.26 26.88
N GLU A 502 -4.31 -59.87 25.60
CA GLU A 502 -3.92 -60.73 24.48
C GLU A 502 -2.43 -61.11 24.54
N LYS A 503 -1.55 -60.15 24.84
CA LYS A 503 -0.11 -60.37 25.09
C LYS A 503 0.12 -61.31 26.28
N GLY A 504 -0.66 -61.17 27.36
CA GLY A 504 -0.64 -62.07 28.52
C GLY A 504 -1.00 -63.51 28.15
N MET A 505 -2.18 -63.73 27.56
CA MET A 505 -2.65 -65.04 27.10
C MET A 505 -1.70 -65.68 26.07
N LEU A 506 -1.08 -64.88 25.20
CA LEU A 506 -0.12 -65.37 24.22
C LEU A 506 1.20 -65.79 24.89
N LYS A 507 1.71 -65.01 25.86
CA LYS A 507 2.89 -65.39 26.67
C LYS A 507 2.63 -66.69 27.42
N GLU A 508 1.48 -66.82 28.07
CA GLU A 508 1.06 -68.02 28.80
C GLU A 508 1.04 -69.26 27.90
N LYS A 509 0.44 -69.17 26.71
CA LYS A 509 0.45 -70.26 25.71
C LYS A 509 1.85 -70.64 25.26
N TYR A 510 2.74 -69.67 25.04
CA TYR A 510 4.14 -69.96 24.69
C TYR A 510 4.90 -70.60 25.86
N MET A 511 4.70 -70.15 27.10
CA MET A 511 5.34 -70.76 28.28
C MET A 511 4.87 -72.20 28.49
N ASN A 512 3.57 -72.47 28.34
CA ASN A 512 3.02 -73.83 28.47
C ASN A 512 3.56 -74.75 27.37
N SER A 513 3.59 -74.31 26.11
CA SER A 513 4.14 -75.10 24.99
C SER A 513 5.66 -75.30 25.10
N LEU A 514 6.40 -74.35 25.66
CA LEU A 514 7.81 -74.54 26.00
C LEU A 514 7.99 -75.55 27.13
N LYS A 515 7.11 -75.55 28.14
CA LYS A 515 7.15 -76.54 29.22
C LYS A 515 6.84 -77.95 28.69
N GLU A 516 5.78 -78.13 27.90
CA GLU A 516 5.47 -79.39 27.23
C GLU A 516 6.67 -79.95 26.44
N LYS A 517 7.47 -79.07 25.82
CA LYS A 517 8.69 -79.44 25.08
C LYS A 517 9.88 -79.78 25.99
N ILE A 518 10.00 -79.15 27.15
CA ILE A 518 10.99 -79.53 28.18
C ILE A 518 10.63 -80.90 28.75
N ASP A 519 9.38 -81.10 29.16
CA ASP A 519 8.86 -82.37 29.68
C ASP A 519 9.05 -83.51 28.66
N GLU A 520 8.85 -83.26 27.35
CA GLU A 520 9.13 -84.21 26.27
C GLU A 520 10.63 -84.55 26.16
N ILE A 521 11.52 -83.54 26.20
CA ILE A 521 12.98 -83.72 26.16
C ILE A 521 13.48 -84.51 27.38
N GLU A 522 12.96 -84.24 28.58
CA GLU A 522 13.29 -85.02 29.77
C GLU A 522 12.85 -86.49 29.61
N SER A 523 11.66 -86.74 29.05
CA SER A 523 11.19 -88.10 28.76
C SER A 523 12.06 -88.85 27.74
N LEU A 524 12.69 -88.13 26.80
CA LEU A 524 13.62 -88.68 25.81
C LEU A 524 15.00 -88.93 26.43
N ASN A 525 15.51 -88.03 27.26
CA ASN A 525 16.76 -88.21 28.01
C ASN A 525 16.70 -89.42 28.97
N ILE A 526 15.55 -89.68 29.60
CA ILE A 526 15.34 -90.88 30.42
C ILE A 526 15.45 -92.15 29.55
N LYS A 527 14.74 -92.19 28.41
CA LYS A 527 14.81 -93.31 27.46
C LYS A 527 16.23 -93.52 26.92
N GLN A 528 16.96 -92.45 26.61
CA GLN A 528 18.34 -92.54 26.16
C GLN A 528 19.23 -93.21 27.22
N LYS A 529 19.15 -92.78 28.49
CA LYS A 529 19.88 -93.42 29.59
C LYS A 529 19.52 -94.90 29.78
N ASP A 530 18.28 -95.30 29.50
CA ASP A 530 17.87 -96.71 29.56
C ASP A 530 18.34 -97.53 28.34
N TYR A 531 18.59 -96.89 27.18
CA TYR A 531 19.31 -97.51 26.07
C TYR A 531 20.82 -97.62 26.36
N GLU A 532 21.46 -96.57 26.89
CA GLU A 532 22.88 -96.56 27.28
C GLU A 532 23.19 -97.66 28.32
N LYS A 533 22.30 -97.87 29.31
CA LYS A 533 22.41 -99.01 30.25
C LYS A 533 22.37 -100.37 29.54
N LYS A 534 21.46 -100.55 28.57
CA LYS A 534 21.33 -101.81 27.82
C LYS A 534 22.53 -102.04 26.90
N GLU A 535 22.99 -101.00 26.22
CA GLU A 535 24.21 -101.04 25.40
C GLU A 535 25.43 -101.43 26.24
N ASN A 536 25.62 -100.83 27.43
CA ASN A 536 26.67 -101.25 28.37
C ASN A 536 26.48 -102.69 28.86
N THR A 537 25.24 -103.15 29.06
CA THR A 537 24.96 -104.54 29.45
C THR A 537 25.37 -105.52 28.34
N TYR A 538 24.96 -105.26 27.09
CA TYR A 538 25.33 -106.06 25.93
C TYR A 538 26.83 -105.99 25.63
N ASN A 539 27.49 -104.85 25.86
CA ASN A 539 28.93 -104.72 25.70
C ASN A 539 29.70 -105.56 26.74
N ASN A 540 29.21 -105.67 27.98
CA ASN A 540 29.76 -106.57 28.98
C ASN A 540 29.54 -108.04 28.62
N GLU A 541 28.32 -108.42 28.22
CA GLU A 541 27.99 -109.78 27.74
C GLU A 541 28.86 -110.19 26.53
N ILE A 542 29.10 -109.27 25.59
CA ILE A 542 30.03 -109.46 24.47
C ILE A 542 31.49 -109.58 24.94
N LEU A 543 31.87 -108.96 26.06
CA LEU A 543 33.21 -109.08 26.64
C LEU A 543 33.39 -110.46 27.30
N GLU A 544 32.42 -110.88 28.11
CA GLU A 544 32.37 -112.20 28.77
C GLU A 544 32.35 -113.32 27.72
N LEU A 545 31.59 -113.19 26.63
CA LEU A 545 31.58 -114.16 25.54
C LEU A 545 32.92 -114.19 24.77
N LYS A 546 33.58 -113.04 24.58
CA LYS A 546 34.92 -112.99 23.97
C LYS A 546 35.99 -113.63 24.86
N GLU A 547 35.93 -113.41 26.16
CA GLU A 547 36.84 -114.03 27.13
C GLU A 547 36.60 -115.54 27.24
N THR A 548 35.32 -115.97 27.24
CA THR A 548 34.94 -117.39 27.16
C THR A 548 35.50 -118.06 25.90
N VAL A 549 35.24 -117.50 24.71
CA VAL A 549 35.75 -118.01 23.43
C VAL A 549 37.28 -117.99 23.38
N LYS A 550 37.93 -116.99 23.99
CA LYS A 550 39.39 -116.94 24.12
C LYS A 550 39.89 -118.11 24.97
N LEU A 551 39.29 -118.38 26.13
CA LEU A 551 39.65 -119.51 26.98
C LEU A 551 39.45 -120.86 26.27
N GLU A 552 38.31 -121.07 25.61
CA GLU A 552 38.07 -122.27 24.78
C GLU A 552 39.14 -122.42 23.67
N CYS A 553 39.57 -121.31 23.04
CA CYS A 553 40.66 -121.33 22.06
C CYS A 553 42.03 -121.62 22.68
N GLU A 554 42.33 -121.11 23.87
CA GLU A 554 43.58 -121.37 24.60
C GLU A 554 43.66 -122.82 25.10
N GLU A 555 42.57 -123.36 25.67
CA GLU A 555 42.42 -124.77 26.03
C GLU A 555 42.55 -125.68 24.79
N ARG A 556 41.84 -125.36 23.71
CA ARG A 556 41.90 -126.13 22.45
C ARG A 556 43.28 -126.07 21.80
N MET A 557 44.01 -124.96 21.93
CA MET A 557 45.40 -124.88 21.49
C MET A 557 46.34 -125.69 22.38
N SER A 558 46.12 -125.74 23.69
CA SER A 558 46.86 -126.60 24.61
C SER A 558 46.63 -128.10 24.33
N LEU A 559 45.38 -128.48 24.04
CA LEU A 559 45.02 -129.82 23.58
C LEU A 559 45.63 -130.15 22.22
N LEU A 560 45.64 -129.21 21.26
CA LEU A 560 46.33 -129.41 19.98
C LEU A 560 47.86 -129.50 20.14
N PHE A 561 48.44 -128.76 21.07
CA PHE A 561 49.88 -128.80 21.36
C PHE A 561 50.29 -130.15 21.94
N THR A 562 49.60 -130.61 22.99
CA THR A 562 49.82 -131.94 23.60
C THR A 562 49.54 -133.09 22.62
N ILE A 563 48.50 -133.00 21.78
CA ILE A 563 48.30 -133.95 20.67
C ILE A 563 49.47 -133.91 19.66
N SER A 564 50.09 -132.75 19.43
CA SER A 564 51.29 -132.65 18.58
C SER A 564 52.54 -133.26 19.22
N GLU A 565 52.65 -133.20 20.55
CA GLU A 565 53.75 -133.83 21.30
C GLU A 565 53.58 -135.34 21.31
N TYR A 566 52.40 -135.88 21.63
CA TYR A 566 52.12 -137.30 21.52
C TYR A 566 52.32 -137.83 20.09
N LYS A 567 51.96 -137.06 19.05
CA LYS A 567 52.29 -137.42 17.66
C LYS A 567 53.81 -137.51 17.44
N LYS A 568 54.60 -136.56 17.96
CA LYS A 568 56.07 -136.59 17.86
C LYS A 568 56.70 -137.71 18.68
N GLU A 569 56.11 -138.14 19.79
CA GLU A 569 56.56 -139.32 20.53
C GLU A 569 56.25 -140.62 19.77
N ILE A 570 55.06 -140.74 19.20
CA ILE A 570 54.68 -141.85 18.32
C ILE A 570 55.59 -141.91 17.08
N GLU A 571 55.88 -140.78 16.42
CA GLU A 571 56.84 -140.72 15.30
C GLU A 571 58.27 -141.10 15.70
N LYS A 572 58.70 -140.81 16.94
CA LYS A 572 60.02 -141.23 17.45
C LYS A 572 60.09 -142.73 17.76
N LEU A 573 58.98 -143.35 18.18
CA LEU A 573 58.90 -144.78 18.46
C LEU A 573 58.76 -145.64 17.19
N ASN A 574 58.06 -145.16 16.17
CA ASN A 574 57.65 -145.99 15.03
C ASN A 574 58.68 -146.05 13.87
N ASN A 575 59.72 -145.21 13.88
CA ASN A 575 60.72 -145.12 12.80
C ASN A 575 61.94 -146.04 13.01
N ARG A 576 61.70 -147.32 13.35
CA ARG A 576 62.76 -148.35 13.53
C ARG A 576 62.52 -149.65 12.76
N SER A 577 61.70 -149.62 11.72
CA SER A 577 61.55 -150.68 10.72
C SER A 577 61.19 -150.11 9.33
N ASN A 578 61.48 -150.89 8.29
CA ASN A 578 61.23 -150.76 6.85
C ASN A 578 60.21 -149.67 6.37
N GLY A 579 60.37 -149.03 5.21
CA GLY A 579 61.30 -149.26 4.10
C GLY A 579 60.57 -149.60 2.78
N ASN A 580 60.81 -148.80 1.74
CA ASN A 580 60.65 -149.09 0.30
C ASN A 580 59.25 -149.33 -0.35
N ILE A 581 59.05 -148.63 -1.49
CA ILE A 581 58.66 -149.17 -2.83
C ILE A 581 57.18 -149.14 -3.34
N LEU A 582 57.06 -148.51 -4.53
CA LEU A 582 56.12 -148.67 -5.68
C LEU A 582 54.60 -148.36 -5.65
N LYS A 583 54.23 -147.35 -6.45
CA LYS A 583 53.33 -147.38 -7.65
C LYS A 583 51.97 -148.13 -7.58
N SER A 584 50.86 -147.39 -7.77
CA SER A 584 50.18 -147.14 -9.07
C SER A 584 48.64 -147.08 -9.01
N ASN A 585 48.05 -146.23 -9.87
CA ASN A 585 46.64 -146.18 -10.27
C ASN A 585 45.64 -145.79 -9.14
N LYS A 586 44.45 -145.21 -9.41
CA LYS A 586 43.74 -144.90 -10.67
C LYS A 586 42.73 -143.74 -10.43
N SER A 587 42.18 -143.14 -11.49
CA SER A 587 40.81 -142.55 -11.67
C SER A 587 40.03 -141.97 -10.46
N ASP A 588 39.30 -140.84 -10.54
CA ASP A 588 38.97 -139.92 -11.66
C ASP A 588 38.27 -138.65 -11.12
N ASN A 589 38.01 -137.68 -12.01
CA ASN A 589 36.86 -136.76 -12.03
C ASN A 589 36.69 -135.56 -11.04
N LEU A 590 36.54 -134.38 -11.66
CA LEU A 590 35.50 -133.32 -11.45
C LEU A 590 35.44 -132.61 -10.06
N GLU A 591 35.14 -131.31 -9.94
CA GLU A 591 34.99 -130.18 -10.89
C GLU A 591 35.37 -128.87 -10.15
N LEU A 592 35.88 -127.82 -10.82
CA LEU A 592 35.14 -126.62 -11.27
C LEU A 592 34.06 -126.09 -10.26
N ASN A 593 33.92 -124.80 -9.98
CA ASN A 593 34.32 -123.62 -10.77
C ASN A 593 34.18 -122.28 -9.99
N ASN A 594 34.82 -121.20 -10.48
CA ASN A 594 34.40 -119.78 -10.34
C ASN A 594 34.31 -119.14 -8.92
N LYS A 595 34.34 -117.82 -8.70
CA LYS A 595 34.72 -116.59 -9.48
C LYS A 595 35.21 -115.55 -8.44
N GLU A 596 36.31 -114.82 -8.62
CA GLU A 596 36.59 -113.74 -9.59
C GLU A 596 35.95 -112.37 -9.24
N ALA A 597 36.79 -111.31 -9.25
CA ALA A 597 36.51 -109.94 -9.74
C ALA A 597 36.41 -108.71 -8.77
N LEU A 598 37.19 -107.68 -9.17
CA LEU A 598 36.89 -106.22 -9.24
C LEU A 598 36.86 -105.27 -8.01
N LYS A 599 37.95 -104.50 -7.90
CA LYS A 599 38.11 -103.01 -7.97
C LYS A 599 36.90 -102.04 -7.86
N LEU A 600 37.25 -100.77 -7.58
CA LEU A 600 36.50 -99.48 -7.58
C LEU A 600 35.78 -99.16 -6.24
N LYS A 601 35.87 -97.97 -5.62
CA LYS A 601 35.82 -96.52 -5.99
C LYS A 601 34.40 -95.91 -5.94
N SER A 602 34.18 -95.02 -4.95
CA SER A 602 33.10 -93.99 -4.88
C SER A 602 31.64 -94.52 -4.79
N PRO A 603 30.57 -93.69 -4.71
CA PRO A 603 30.45 -92.26 -4.38
C PRO A 603 29.35 -91.98 -3.30
N GLN A 604 28.65 -90.84 -3.40
CA GLN A 604 27.71 -90.26 -2.41
C GLN A 604 26.26 -90.83 -2.43
N SER A 605 25.58 -90.71 -1.27
CA SER A 605 24.24 -90.07 -1.10
C SER A 605 22.94 -90.89 -0.81
N LYS A 606 22.12 -90.30 0.09
CA LYS A 606 20.63 -90.22 0.14
C LYS A 606 19.73 -91.45 0.42
N LYS A 607 19.18 -91.43 1.66
CA LYS A 607 17.74 -91.49 2.06
C LYS A 607 16.88 -92.76 1.81
N THR A 608 16.02 -93.05 2.81
CA THR A 608 14.74 -93.83 2.80
C THR A 608 14.84 -95.33 2.46
N SER A 609 14.07 -96.28 3.04
CA SER A 609 13.20 -96.35 4.26
C SER A 609 12.89 -97.87 4.51
N SER A 610 11.88 -98.43 5.21
CA SER A 610 10.61 -97.96 5.82
C SER A 610 9.92 -99.07 6.67
N ASN A 611 8.98 -98.68 7.54
CA ASN A 611 7.76 -99.41 7.99
C ASN A 611 7.75 -100.49 9.10
N SER A 612 6.54 -100.59 9.68
CA SER A 612 5.92 -101.66 10.49
C SER A 612 6.12 -101.62 12.03
N SER A 613 5.10 -101.90 12.88
CA SER A 613 3.62 -101.91 12.66
C SER A 613 2.81 -101.95 13.99
N LEU A 614 1.46 -101.93 13.86
CA LEU A 614 0.40 -102.41 14.78
C LEU A 614 -0.16 -101.55 15.95
N LEU A 615 -1.39 -101.07 15.71
CA LEU A 615 -2.62 -101.15 16.55
C LEU A 615 -2.65 -100.71 18.04
N LYS A 616 -3.57 -99.75 18.32
CA LYS A 616 -4.81 -100.04 19.09
C LYS A 616 -5.93 -99.01 18.83
N LYS A 617 -7.16 -99.36 19.22
CA LYS A 617 -8.39 -98.53 19.09
C LYS A 617 -8.73 -97.87 20.43
N THR A 618 -9.38 -96.70 20.40
CA THR A 618 -10.62 -96.42 21.18
C THR A 618 -11.34 -95.16 20.67
N SER A 619 -12.61 -95.04 21.05
CA SER A 619 -13.54 -93.97 20.68
C SER A 619 -13.71 -92.94 21.80
N SER A 620 -14.14 -91.72 21.45
CA SER A 620 -15.30 -91.07 22.10
C SER A 620 -15.72 -89.78 21.39
N THR A 621 -16.97 -89.40 21.60
CA THR A 621 -17.63 -88.20 21.05
C THR A 621 -17.35 -86.96 21.87
N ASN A 622 -17.37 -85.77 21.25
CA ASN A 622 -18.27 -84.71 21.74
C ASN A 622 -18.60 -83.64 20.69
N THR A 623 -19.87 -83.23 20.66
CA THR A 623 -20.40 -82.15 19.82
C THR A 623 -20.46 -80.84 20.62
N LEU A 624 -20.18 -79.67 20.01
CA LEU A 624 -20.58 -78.38 20.62
C LEU A 624 -20.68 -77.19 19.64
N LYS A 625 -21.89 -77.03 19.08
CA LYS A 625 -22.61 -75.76 18.82
C LYS A 625 -21.79 -74.55 18.29
N SER A 626 -21.72 -74.39 16.98
CA SER A 626 -21.46 -73.09 16.32
C SER A 626 -22.69 -72.17 16.41
N ASN A 627 -22.82 -71.37 17.49
CA ASN A 627 -23.97 -70.48 17.64
C ASN A 627 -23.62 -69.14 18.34
N LYS A 628 -23.42 -68.08 17.54
CA LYS A 628 -23.45 -66.69 18.03
C LYS A 628 -23.98 -65.74 16.96
N LYS A 629 -25.17 -65.19 17.22
CA LYS A 629 -25.89 -64.27 16.33
C LYS A 629 -25.08 -63.00 16.08
N ILE A 630 -24.91 -62.61 14.82
CA ILE A 630 -24.53 -61.24 14.47
C ILE A 630 -25.69 -60.34 14.89
N LYS A 631 -25.46 -59.40 15.82
CA LYS A 631 -26.47 -58.40 16.21
C LYS A 631 -26.54 -57.32 15.14
N ASN A 632 -27.75 -57.01 14.67
CA ASN A 632 -28.00 -55.87 13.79
C ASN A 632 -27.51 -54.57 14.46
N ILE A 633 -26.50 -53.93 13.88
CA ILE A 633 -26.18 -52.53 14.16
C ILE A 633 -27.26 -51.71 13.46
N LYS A 634 -28.17 -51.10 14.23
CA LYS A 634 -29.17 -50.17 13.69
C LYS A 634 -28.45 -49.03 12.97
N LYS A 635 -28.80 -48.78 11.70
CA LYS A 635 -28.52 -47.49 11.06
C LYS A 635 -29.15 -46.41 11.95
N ARG A 636 -28.34 -45.49 12.49
CA ARG A 636 -28.84 -44.20 12.98
C ARG A 636 -28.96 -43.30 11.76
N ASN A 637 -30.18 -42.88 11.45
CA ASN A 637 -30.39 -41.82 10.46
C ASN A 637 -29.75 -40.54 10.99
N TRP A 638 -28.92 -39.90 10.18
CA TRP A 638 -28.53 -38.51 10.40
C TRP A 638 -29.63 -37.65 9.77
N SER A 639 -30.63 -37.30 10.57
CA SER A 639 -31.60 -36.27 10.22
C SER A 639 -30.91 -34.91 10.28
N ILE A 640 -30.72 -34.28 9.12
CA ILE A 640 -30.23 -32.91 9.00
C ILE A 640 -31.30 -31.98 9.62
N PRO A 641 -30.94 -31.08 10.57
CA PRO A 641 -31.87 -30.05 11.02
C PRO A 641 -32.10 -29.05 9.88
N SER A 642 -33.36 -28.84 9.51
CA SER A 642 -33.74 -27.74 8.62
C SER A 642 -33.80 -26.43 9.40
N ASN A 643 -32.77 -25.58 9.27
CA ASN A 643 -32.89 -24.18 9.68
C ASN A 643 -33.67 -23.42 8.60
N GLY A 644 -34.97 -23.25 8.83
CA GLY A 644 -35.81 -22.27 8.16
C GLY A 644 -36.27 -21.20 9.15
N ASN A 645 -36.82 -20.11 8.61
CA ASN A 645 -37.46 -18.99 9.31
C ASN A 645 -36.46 -18.09 10.09
N GLU A 646 -36.17 -16.88 9.61
CA GLU A 646 -37.01 -15.66 9.60
C GLU A 646 -36.97 -14.91 10.93
N HIS A 647 -36.10 -13.90 11.02
CA HIS A 647 -36.56 -12.50 11.11
C HIS A 647 -35.46 -11.50 10.73
#